data_AF-A0A1M4X4N3-F1
#
_entry.id   AF-A0A1M4X4N3-F1
#
_cell.length_a   1.000
_cell.length_b   1.000
_cell.length_c   1.000
_cell.angle_alpha   90.00
_cell.angle_beta   90.00
_cell.angle_gamma   90.00
#
_symmetry.space_group_name_H-M   'P 1'
#
loop_
_entity.id
_entity.type
_entity.pdbx_description
1 polymer ?
#
loop_
_entity_poly.entity_id
_entity_poly.type
_entity_poly.pdbx_seq_one_letter_code
_entity_poly.pdbx_strand_id
1 'polypeptide(L)'
;MNLTECLQELYYELNHLHIFYETKQMPQSRNQVFFGDEVLAYYTDQLITHAQGDIFESTSEMLYYLDESFFFEDITIKNYEFYFEDLSPDACLSFIIFYCRHRGIPIKDFPYDWIDYSIRWELGDVKTTGKPFESWGCFHSALAHSFYIIEEQMDSYGKIDTIVDPNNVLDGLKACISLAVSLLIENVPPYNLPFLEHIDEFNRALSYLKMEYQKYILRLKKATITQLELPMIDSEKTMLVNAFIITENTYIGLLKSFLIHEEEHSWLQSGFQFFAIHRPELKGTGRDIVIQVDARLKVHLRDLWEMLEDLENERWLGTRPQVKISPDRFIATQPWNDRWDTYHTITAPKMIDERTFGSKLEWSDVVGAIWELYNPAKSITVNPFFHDGSIGAPCRIYECKPILSNKKYLTAAKWNSLGQQQILVTSPTMQRYLAVCASGQYQDQVPPIYPLPSPESFDFLEIPSGFIVIHPEGVFILDDWNNKNLDLTTYRKEMQKIVKRFIAFQEIHRECIMIMNKVQNWLFEGQALSSAKIREINNWLTLNKTKIRHTILTTMFSSNDYYLQLFRDTIEKRWAIQTQLNELYDTVSELEQMVENHTNMKSNRLIVLITIFGFPVMLFSSLFQMIFEDVPSPKWLGVHWVGLFMFIGLSLISIWAINRYLNVSTKSEHKAIKKARDRS
;
A
#
# COMPACT_ATOMS: atom_id res chain seq x y z
N MET A 1 -38.67 27.02 35.92
CA MET A 1 -37.33 27.01 35.33
C MET A 1 -37.48 26.50 33.91
N ASN A 2 -36.90 27.15 32.91
CA ASN A 2 -36.84 26.61 31.54
C ASN A 2 -35.58 25.75 31.35
N LEU A 3 -35.48 25.03 30.22
CA LEU A 3 -34.35 24.13 29.95
C LEU A 3 -33.00 24.89 29.98
N THR A 4 -32.91 26.05 29.34
CA THR A 4 -31.66 26.83 29.28
C THR A 4 -31.19 27.29 30.66
N GLU A 5 -32.10 27.76 31.52
CA GLU A 5 -31.81 28.12 32.91
C GLU A 5 -31.31 26.90 33.71
N CYS A 6 -31.94 25.75 33.52
CA CYS A 6 -31.55 24.50 34.16
C CYS A 6 -30.14 24.04 33.73
N LEU A 7 -29.83 24.16 32.45
CA LEU A 7 -28.52 23.80 31.90
C LEU A 7 -27.42 24.77 32.36
N GLN A 8 -27.72 26.07 32.46
CA GLN A 8 -26.80 27.03 33.05
C GLN A 8 -26.53 26.73 34.53
N GLU A 9 -27.57 26.36 35.30
CA GLU A 9 -27.39 25.91 36.68
C GLU A 9 -26.49 24.67 36.76
N LEU A 10 -26.74 23.66 35.91
CA LEU A 10 -25.89 22.46 35.82
C LEU A 10 -24.43 22.81 35.52
N TYR A 11 -24.18 23.69 34.54
CA TYR A 11 -22.83 24.12 34.16
C TYR A 11 -22.05 24.71 35.36
N TYR A 12 -22.70 25.55 36.17
CA TYR A 12 -22.06 26.15 37.35
C TYR A 12 -21.96 25.19 38.53
N GLU A 13 -22.95 24.32 38.72
CA GLU A 13 -22.99 23.38 39.84
C GLU A 13 -22.15 22.10 39.62
N LEU A 14 -21.71 21.80 38.40
CA LEU A 14 -21.04 20.54 38.04
C LEU A 14 -19.86 20.18 38.96
N ASN A 15 -19.08 21.18 39.39
CA ASN A 15 -17.95 20.98 40.31
C ASN A 15 -18.34 20.74 41.77
N HIS A 16 -19.61 20.95 42.12
CA HIS A 16 -20.16 20.79 43.46
C HIS A 16 -21.02 19.52 43.61
N LEU A 17 -21.24 18.78 42.53
CA LEU A 17 -21.94 17.49 42.55
C LEU A 17 -20.98 16.35 42.91
N HIS A 18 -21.49 15.33 43.60
CA HIS A 18 -20.72 14.14 43.96
C HIS A 18 -20.70 13.17 42.78
N ILE A 19 -19.71 13.34 41.90
CA ILE A 19 -19.51 12.53 40.69
C ILE A 19 -18.24 11.67 40.86
N PHE A 20 -18.35 10.40 40.53
CA PHE A 20 -17.28 9.40 40.64
C PHE A 20 -17.15 8.61 39.33
N TYR A 21 -15.92 8.26 38.97
CA TYR A 21 -15.62 7.31 37.90
C TYR A 21 -15.37 5.94 38.54
N GLU A 22 -16.28 4.99 38.32
CA GLU A 22 -16.21 3.64 38.89
C GLU A 22 -16.78 2.64 37.90
N THR A 23 -15.94 1.74 37.37
CA THR A 23 -16.30 0.81 36.29
C THR A 23 -17.27 -0.29 36.70
N LYS A 24 -17.47 -0.54 38.00
CA LYS A 24 -18.25 -1.69 38.53
C LYS A 24 -19.02 -1.36 39.80
N GLN A 25 -19.61 -0.18 39.87
CA GLN A 25 -20.38 0.22 41.04
C GLN A 25 -21.80 -0.35 40.99
N MET A 26 -22.20 -1.04 42.06
CA MET A 26 -23.62 -1.34 42.30
C MET A 26 -24.18 -0.34 43.33
N PRO A 27 -25.12 0.54 42.94
CA PRO A 27 -25.87 1.38 43.87
C PRO A 27 -26.46 0.59 45.05
N GLN A 28 -26.23 1.08 46.26
CA GLN A 28 -26.64 0.47 47.53
C GLN A 28 -27.72 1.28 48.26
N SER A 29 -28.02 2.49 47.78
CA SER A 29 -28.97 3.41 48.40
C SER A 29 -29.73 4.22 47.35
N ARG A 30 -30.89 4.77 47.74
CA ARG A 30 -31.78 5.54 46.85
C ARG A 30 -31.19 6.84 46.30
N ASN A 31 -30.11 7.33 46.90
CA ASN A 31 -29.39 8.52 46.45
C ASN A 31 -28.18 8.18 45.55
N GLN A 32 -27.96 6.92 45.19
CA GLN A 32 -26.89 6.51 44.29
C GLN A 32 -27.45 6.23 42.90
N VAL A 33 -26.84 6.80 41.86
CA VAL A 33 -27.21 6.59 40.46
C VAL A 33 -25.96 6.16 39.70
N PHE A 34 -26.09 5.12 38.89
CA PHE A 34 -24.99 4.58 38.08
C PHE A 34 -25.34 4.69 36.60
N PHE A 35 -24.44 5.25 35.80
CA PHE A 35 -24.55 5.34 34.34
C PHE A 35 -23.50 4.40 33.72
N GLY A 36 -23.95 3.29 33.13
CA GLY A 36 -23.11 2.26 32.54
C GLY A 36 -23.93 1.19 31.78
N ASP A 37 -23.22 0.26 31.14
CA ASP A 37 -23.70 -0.72 30.13
C ASP A 37 -23.78 -2.16 30.72
N GLU A 38 -23.63 -2.36 32.04
CA GLU A 38 -23.64 -3.70 32.67
C GLU A 38 -25.06 -4.36 32.77
N VAL A 39 -25.06 -5.68 32.52
CA VAL A 39 -26.14 -6.67 32.27
C VAL A 39 -27.19 -6.87 33.40
N LEU A 40 -27.35 -5.94 34.34
CA LEU A 40 -28.31 -6.10 35.45
C LEU A 40 -29.40 -5.03 35.38
N ALA A 41 -30.49 -5.34 34.69
CA ALA A 41 -31.74 -4.61 34.82
C ALA A 41 -32.38 -4.91 36.19
N TYR A 42 -32.43 -3.91 37.08
CA TYR A 42 -33.33 -3.96 38.24
C TYR A 42 -34.13 -2.66 38.35
N TYR A 43 -35.41 -2.73 37.94
CA TYR A 43 -36.42 -1.77 38.36
C TYR A 43 -36.87 -2.07 39.80
N THR A 44 -36.07 -1.65 40.77
CA THR A 44 -36.49 -1.53 42.17
C THR A 44 -35.79 -0.33 42.81
N ASP A 45 -36.50 0.78 42.94
CA ASP A 45 -36.24 1.97 43.79
C ASP A 45 -34.82 2.60 43.85
N GLN A 46 -33.78 2.08 43.17
CA GLN A 46 -32.37 2.37 43.51
C GLN A 46 -31.37 2.29 42.35
N LEU A 47 -31.75 1.86 41.13
CA LEU A 47 -30.81 1.63 40.01
C LEU A 47 -31.43 2.11 38.68
N ILE A 48 -30.71 2.97 37.93
CA ILE A 48 -31.05 3.31 36.55
C ILE A 48 -29.94 2.74 35.65
N THR A 49 -30.02 1.44 35.38
CA THR A 49 -29.14 0.76 34.41
C THR A 49 -29.96 0.36 33.20
N HIS A 50 -29.34 0.45 32.03
CA HIS A 50 -29.87 -0.12 30.79
C HIS A 50 -29.13 -1.43 30.52
N ALA A 51 -29.85 -2.50 30.17
CA ALA A 51 -29.22 -3.69 29.63
C ALA A 51 -29.31 -3.66 28.10
N GLN A 52 -28.17 -3.84 27.43
CA GLN A 52 -28.09 -3.93 25.98
C GLN A 52 -28.90 -5.14 25.48
N GLY A 53 -30.08 -4.88 24.87
CA GLY A 53 -31.08 -5.89 24.48
C GLY A 53 -32.47 -5.76 25.12
N ASP A 54 -32.70 -4.72 25.95
CA ASP A 54 -34.01 -4.34 26.49
C ASP A 54 -34.92 -3.62 25.46
N ILE A 55 -36.04 -3.03 25.89
CA ILE A 55 -37.00 -2.24 25.08
C ILE A 55 -36.33 -1.00 24.42
N PHE A 56 -35.21 -0.53 24.97
CA PHE A 56 -34.51 0.68 24.56
C PHE A 56 -33.13 0.33 24.00
N GLU A 57 -32.58 1.19 23.15
CA GLU A 57 -31.26 1.02 22.51
C GLU A 57 -30.15 1.81 23.23
N SER A 58 -30.50 2.74 24.14
CA SER A 58 -29.55 3.51 24.95
C SER A 58 -30.12 3.93 26.32
N THR A 59 -29.24 4.30 27.26
CA THR A 59 -29.64 4.81 28.59
C THR A 59 -30.34 6.16 28.47
N SER A 60 -29.89 7.02 27.55
CA SER A 60 -30.53 8.31 27.28
C SER A 60 -31.96 8.13 26.77
N GLU A 61 -32.20 7.13 25.91
CA GLU A 61 -33.54 6.78 25.44
C GLU A 61 -34.44 6.28 26.58
N MET A 62 -33.91 5.39 27.43
CA MET A 62 -34.65 4.89 28.59
C MET A 62 -35.08 6.04 29.50
N LEU A 63 -34.17 6.95 29.85
CA LEU A 63 -34.45 8.12 30.68
C LEU A 63 -35.42 9.09 30.01
N TYR A 64 -35.40 9.17 28.68
CA TYR A 64 -36.32 10.00 27.92
C TYR A 64 -37.77 9.53 28.08
N TYR A 65 -38.00 8.21 28.08
CA TYR A 65 -39.34 7.62 28.21
C TYR A 65 -39.73 7.25 29.66
N LEU A 66 -38.82 7.43 30.62
CA LEU A 66 -39.08 7.11 32.03
C LEU A 66 -40.13 8.06 32.63
N ASP A 67 -41.10 7.48 33.35
CA ASP A 67 -42.18 8.23 34.01
C ASP A 67 -41.63 9.18 35.09
N GLU A 68 -42.32 10.31 35.29
CA GLU A 68 -41.90 11.35 36.24
C GLU A 68 -41.87 10.86 37.70
N SER A 69 -42.67 9.84 38.03
CA SER A 69 -42.70 9.22 39.36
C SER A 69 -41.40 8.53 39.78
N PHE A 70 -40.47 8.29 38.86
CA PHE A 70 -39.16 7.69 39.15
C PHE A 70 -38.09 8.70 39.57
N PHE A 71 -38.36 10.00 39.48
CA PHE A 71 -37.45 11.04 39.93
C PHE A 71 -37.84 11.44 41.35
N PHE A 72 -37.07 10.99 42.35
CA PHE A 72 -37.36 11.18 43.78
C PHE A 72 -37.29 12.66 44.19
N GLU A 73 -38.43 13.36 44.16
CA GLU A 73 -38.54 14.78 44.51
C GLU A 73 -38.12 15.10 45.97
N ASP A 74 -38.05 14.09 46.84
CA ASP A 74 -37.66 14.23 48.25
C ASP A 74 -36.15 14.30 48.49
N ILE A 75 -35.32 13.97 47.49
CA ILE A 75 -33.86 14.04 47.57
C ILE A 75 -33.37 15.26 46.78
N THR A 76 -32.59 16.15 47.39
CA THR A 76 -31.97 17.25 46.63
C THR A 76 -30.83 16.75 45.76
N ILE A 77 -30.63 17.35 44.59
CA ILE A 77 -29.61 16.90 43.62
C ILE A 77 -28.19 16.82 44.20
N LYS A 78 -27.88 17.66 45.20
CA LYS A 78 -26.58 17.70 45.90
C LYS A 78 -26.35 16.51 46.85
N ASN A 79 -27.40 15.77 47.19
CA ASN A 79 -27.33 14.60 48.06
C ASN A 79 -27.19 13.30 47.25
N TYR A 80 -27.22 13.37 45.92
CA TYR A 80 -26.97 12.21 45.07
C TYR A 80 -25.48 11.97 44.89
N GLU A 81 -25.13 10.69 44.76
CA GLU A 81 -23.82 10.21 44.31
C GLU A 81 -23.99 9.59 42.92
N PHE A 82 -23.28 10.15 41.94
CA PHE A 82 -23.35 9.73 40.55
C PHE A 82 -22.09 8.95 40.18
N TYR A 83 -22.26 7.74 39.67
CA TYR A 83 -21.20 6.85 39.27
C TYR A 83 -21.25 6.62 37.77
N PHE A 84 -20.09 6.66 37.11
CA PHE A 84 -19.96 6.48 35.66
C PHE A 84 -19.02 5.33 35.35
N GLU A 85 -19.45 4.43 34.46
CA GLU A 85 -18.60 3.37 33.92
C GLU A 85 -17.59 3.92 32.90
N ASP A 86 -18.05 4.83 32.04
CA ASP A 86 -17.26 5.39 30.96
C ASP A 86 -17.59 6.88 30.69
N LEU A 87 -16.91 7.44 29.69
CA LEU A 87 -17.11 8.82 29.23
C LEU A 87 -17.92 8.86 27.91
N SER A 88 -18.75 7.84 27.64
CA SER A 88 -19.52 7.76 26.40
C SER A 88 -20.46 8.96 26.24
N PRO A 89 -20.81 9.32 24.98
CA PRO A 89 -21.85 10.30 24.72
C PRO A 89 -23.17 9.96 25.42
N ASP A 90 -23.59 8.69 25.42
CA ASP A 90 -24.83 8.25 26.04
C ASP A 90 -24.82 8.40 27.57
N ALA A 91 -23.74 8.03 28.26
CA ALA A 91 -23.64 8.19 29.72
C ALA A 91 -23.70 9.67 30.13
N CYS A 92 -22.98 10.54 29.40
CA CYS A 92 -22.97 11.98 29.68
C CYS A 92 -24.34 12.63 29.42
N LEU A 93 -24.99 12.27 28.30
CA LEU A 93 -26.32 12.78 27.96
C LEU A 93 -27.40 12.29 28.94
N SER A 94 -27.31 11.02 29.34
CA SER A 94 -28.17 10.41 30.36
C SER A 94 -28.14 11.20 31.66
N PHE A 95 -26.95 11.58 32.13
CA PHE A 95 -26.81 12.41 33.31
C PHE A 95 -27.45 13.79 33.16
N ILE A 96 -27.27 14.45 32.00
CA ILE A 96 -27.88 15.75 31.71
C ILE A 96 -29.42 15.64 31.73
N ILE A 97 -29.98 14.60 31.09
CA ILE A 97 -31.42 14.33 31.08
C ILE A 97 -31.91 14.09 32.51
N PHE A 98 -31.22 13.25 33.29
CA PHE A 98 -31.58 12.98 34.67
C PHE A 98 -31.62 14.27 35.50
N TYR A 99 -30.59 15.11 35.40
CA TYR A 99 -30.53 16.40 36.10
C TYR A 99 -31.71 17.30 35.72
N CYS A 100 -31.99 17.46 34.43
CA CYS A 100 -33.09 18.30 33.95
C CYS A 100 -34.45 17.78 34.41
N ARG A 101 -34.69 16.46 34.29
CA ARG A 101 -35.94 15.82 34.71
C ARG A 101 -36.16 15.93 36.22
N HIS A 102 -35.12 15.69 37.02
CA HIS A 102 -35.15 15.87 38.47
C HIS A 102 -35.46 17.31 38.89
N ARG A 103 -35.09 18.30 38.07
CA ARG A 103 -35.39 19.72 38.30
C ARG A 103 -36.78 20.14 37.78
N GLY A 104 -37.59 19.18 37.33
CA GLY A 104 -38.96 19.41 36.87
C GLY A 104 -39.06 19.95 35.44
N ILE A 105 -38.02 19.77 34.61
CA ILE A 105 -38.11 20.11 33.19
C ILE A 105 -38.96 19.05 32.46
N PRO A 106 -40.08 19.44 31.81
CA PRO A 106 -40.89 18.53 31.02
C PRO A 106 -40.10 17.91 29.87
N ILE A 107 -40.32 16.62 29.60
CA ILE A 107 -39.57 15.90 28.55
C ILE A 107 -39.69 16.52 27.16
N LYS A 108 -40.86 17.07 26.85
CA LYS A 108 -41.18 17.76 25.59
C LYS A 108 -40.32 19.00 25.34
N ASP A 109 -39.71 19.55 26.39
CA ASP A 109 -38.85 20.73 26.30
C ASP A 109 -37.40 20.34 26.01
N PHE A 110 -37.04 19.04 26.13
CA PHE A 110 -35.73 18.51 25.77
C PHE A 110 -35.67 18.15 24.27
N PRO A 111 -34.61 18.54 23.52
CA PRO A 111 -34.53 18.33 22.08
C PRO A 111 -34.39 16.84 21.72
N TYR A 112 -35.38 16.30 21.01
CA TYR A 112 -35.40 14.90 20.58
C TYR A 112 -34.23 14.52 19.66
N ASP A 113 -33.72 15.47 18.88
CA ASP A 113 -32.57 15.24 17.97
C ASP A 113 -31.32 14.72 18.70
N TRP A 114 -31.12 15.09 19.97
CA TRP A 114 -30.01 14.60 20.80
C TRP A 114 -30.20 13.15 21.25
N ILE A 115 -31.46 12.74 21.45
CA ILE A 115 -31.82 11.38 21.82
C ILE A 115 -31.69 10.46 20.59
N ASP A 116 -32.28 10.85 19.45
CA ASP A 116 -32.14 10.13 18.18
C ASP A 116 -30.66 10.00 17.77
N TYR A 117 -29.87 11.07 17.97
CA TYR A 117 -28.43 11.02 17.76
C TYR A 117 -27.77 9.96 18.64
N SER A 118 -28.04 9.95 19.96
CA SER A 118 -27.41 9.02 20.90
C SER A 118 -27.77 7.57 20.59
N ILE A 119 -29.04 7.30 20.27
CA ILE A 119 -29.51 5.96 19.86
C ILE A 119 -28.71 5.48 18.64
N ARG A 120 -28.61 6.31 17.61
CA ARG A 120 -27.88 5.95 16.38
C ARG A 120 -26.39 5.76 16.63
N TRP A 121 -25.80 6.57 17.50
CA TRP A 121 -24.40 6.46 17.88
C TRP A 121 -24.11 5.12 18.59
N GLU A 122 -24.95 4.71 19.54
CA GLU A 122 -24.83 3.43 20.25
C GLU A 122 -25.04 2.23 19.33
N LEU A 123 -25.97 2.33 18.38
CA LEU A 123 -26.15 1.36 17.30
C LEU A 123 -24.97 1.36 16.29
N GLY A 124 -24.02 2.28 16.44
CA GLY A 124 -22.83 2.39 15.62
C GLY A 124 -23.05 3.00 14.23
N ASP A 125 -24.17 3.69 13.99
CA ASP A 125 -24.42 4.46 12.77
C ASP A 125 -23.72 5.81 12.83
N VAL A 126 -22.43 5.81 12.49
CA VAL A 126 -21.64 7.04 12.47
C VAL A 126 -21.88 7.90 11.23
N LYS A 127 -22.52 7.39 10.16
CA LYS A 127 -22.66 8.12 8.89
C LYS A 127 -23.84 9.10 8.93
N THR A 128 -24.93 8.75 9.61
CA THR A 128 -26.10 9.65 9.72
C THR A 128 -25.98 10.61 10.90
N THR A 129 -25.06 10.36 11.85
CA THR A 129 -24.73 11.24 12.98
C THR A 129 -23.76 12.36 12.61
N GLY A 130 -23.78 12.85 11.37
CA GLY A 130 -22.94 13.97 10.91
C GLY A 130 -21.49 13.61 10.55
N LYS A 131 -20.83 14.51 9.83
CA LYS A 131 -19.43 14.35 9.41
C LYS A 131 -18.47 14.43 10.60
N PRO A 132 -17.26 13.83 10.52
CA PRO A 132 -16.36 13.77 11.67
C PRO A 132 -16.05 15.12 12.35
N PHE A 133 -15.92 16.21 11.58
CA PHE A 133 -15.65 17.56 12.08
C PHE A 133 -16.89 18.42 12.34
N GLU A 134 -18.08 17.82 12.24
CA GLU A 134 -19.39 18.47 12.46
C GLU A 134 -20.25 17.67 13.47
N SER A 135 -19.73 16.55 14.00
CA SER A 135 -20.48 15.55 14.75
C SER A 135 -20.14 15.58 16.24
N TRP A 136 -21.13 15.81 17.10
CA TRP A 136 -20.92 15.90 18.56
C TRP A 136 -20.21 14.67 19.12
N GLY A 137 -20.65 13.45 18.80
CA GLY A 137 -20.02 12.19 19.21
C GLY A 137 -18.55 12.09 18.78
N CYS A 138 -18.17 12.68 17.65
CA CYS A 138 -16.75 12.75 17.26
C CYS A 138 -15.95 13.72 18.13
N PHE A 139 -16.47 14.93 18.40
CA PHE A 139 -15.81 15.88 19.31
C PHE A 139 -15.75 15.32 20.74
N HIS A 140 -16.85 14.77 21.22
CA HIS A 140 -16.99 14.17 22.55
C HIS A 140 -16.02 13.00 22.73
N SER A 141 -15.98 12.06 21.79
CA SER A 141 -15.08 10.91 21.88
C SER A 141 -13.60 11.33 21.78
N ALA A 142 -13.25 12.29 20.90
CA ALA A 142 -11.89 12.83 20.85
C ALA A 142 -11.48 13.49 22.17
N LEU A 143 -12.42 14.21 22.81
CA LEU A 143 -12.19 14.81 24.12
C LEU A 143 -12.03 13.72 25.18
N ALA A 144 -12.95 12.77 25.28
CA ALA A 144 -12.91 11.66 26.23
C ALA A 144 -11.60 10.86 26.14
N HIS A 145 -11.22 10.44 24.92
CA HIS A 145 -9.98 9.70 24.68
C HIS A 145 -8.72 10.47 25.09
N SER A 146 -8.75 11.81 25.11
CA SER A 146 -7.60 12.61 25.54
C SER A 146 -7.29 12.52 27.03
N PHE A 147 -8.28 12.14 27.85
CA PHE A 147 -8.15 12.00 29.30
C PHE A 147 -7.87 10.57 29.75
N TYR A 148 -8.12 9.59 28.89
CA TYR A 148 -7.60 8.24 29.10
C TYR A 148 -6.09 8.26 28.87
N ILE A 149 -5.31 8.42 29.95
CA ILE A 149 -3.89 8.07 29.94
C ILE A 149 -3.85 6.54 29.99
N ILE A 150 -3.76 5.92 28.83
CA ILE A 150 -3.78 4.47 28.73
C ILE A 150 -2.35 3.95 28.90
N GLU A 151 -1.97 3.62 30.13
CA GLU A 151 -0.94 2.61 30.36
C GLU A 151 -1.62 1.26 30.49
N GLU A 152 -1.56 0.45 29.43
CA GLU A 152 -2.04 -0.92 29.48
C GLU A 152 -0.96 -1.79 30.13
N GLN A 153 -1.16 -2.15 31.40
CA GLN A 153 -0.32 -3.14 32.04
C GLN A 153 -1.02 -4.48 31.99
N MET A 154 -0.40 -5.42 31.28
CA MET A 154 -0.79 -6.81 31.35
C MET A 154 -0.30 -7.34 32.71
N ASP A 155 -1.23 -7.68 33.58
CA ASP A 155 -0.88 -8.34 34.83
C ASP A 155 -0.30 -9.74 34.55
N SER A 156 0.20 -10.39 35.60
CA SER A 156 0.75 -11.75 35.49
C SER A 156 -0.27 -12.76 34.94
N TYR A 157 -1.57 -12.46 35.02
CA TYR A 157 -2.67 -13.30 34.58
C TYR A 157 -3.13 -13.03 33.15
N GLY A 158 -2.49 -12.09 32.44
CA GLY A 158 -2.92 -11.71 31.10
C GLY A 158 -4.11 -10.76 31.04
N LYS A 159 -4.56 -10.27 32.19
CA LYS A 159 -5.61 -9.29 32.31
C LYS A 159 -4.97 -7.91 32.17
N ILE A 160 -5.44 -7.14 31.19
CA ILE A 160 -5.05 -5.74 31.09
C ILE A 160 -5.81 -5.00 32.17
N ASP A 161 -5.07 -4.47 33.14
CA ASP A 161 -5.56 -3.37 33.95
C ASP A 161 -5.08 -2.08 33.24
N THR A 162 -6.04 -1.36 32.66
CA THR A 162 -5.78 0.00 32.20
C THR A 162 -5.51 0.83 33.45
N ILE A 163 -4.27 1.29 33.63
CA ILE A 163 -3.96 2.22 34.71
C ILE A 163 -4.49 3.57 34.28
N VAL A 164 -5.75 3.79 34.63
CA VAL A 164 -6.43 5.05 34.46
C VAL A 164 -6.13 5.89 35.70
N ASP A 165 -5.62 7.11 35.52
CA ASP A 165 -5.65 8.10 36.59
C ASP A 165 -7.12 8.51 36.81
N PRO A 166 -7.77 8.08 37.91
CA PRO A 166 -9.20 8.29 38.09
C PRO A 166 -9.55 9.78 38.20
N ASN A 167 -8.61 10.60 38.71
CA ASN A 167 -8.82 12.04 38.80
C ASN A 167 -8.79 12.70 37.43
N ASN A 168 -7.85 12.30 36.56
CA ASN A 168 -7.78 12.82 35.20
C ASN A 168 -9.01 12.41 34.37
N VAL A 169 -9.52 11.20 34.57
CA VAL A 169 -10.75 10.74 33.90
C VAL A 169 -12.00 11.41 34.45
N LEU A 170 -12.05 11.71 35.74
CA LEU A 170 -13.12 12.53 36.32
C LEU A 170 -13.11 13.96 35.74
N ASP A 171 -11.94 14.57 35.57
CA ASP A 171 -11.81 15.87 34.88
C ASP A 171 -12.26 15.77 33.42
N GLY A 172 -11.96 14.66 32.76
CA GLY A 172 -12.43 14.36 31.40
C GLY A 172 -13.94 14.22 31.31
N LEU A 173 -14.57 13.53 32.25
CA LEU A 173 -16.02 13.37 32.35
C LEU A 173 -16.69 14.73 32.51
N LYS A 174 -16.20 15.56 33.42
CA LYS A 174 -16.70 16.92 33.61
C LYS A 174 -16.55 17.76 32.34
N ALA A 175 -15.41 17.69 31.65
CA ALA A 175 -15.20 18.40 30.39
C ALA A 175 -16.18 17.93 29.29
N CYS A 176 -16.46 16.62 29.22
CA CYS A 176 -17.42 16.07 28.27
C CYS A 176 -18.86 16.53 28.56
N ILE A 177 -19.27 16.54 29.84
CA ILE A 177 -20.56 17.08 30.27
C ILE A 177 -20.65 18.58 29.96
N SER A 178 -19.61 19.36 30.31
CA SER A 178 -19.55 20.81 30.02
C SER A 178 -19.67 21.10 28.52
N LEU A 179 -19.05 20.31 27.66
CA LEU A 179 -19.18 20.43 26.21
C LEU A 179 -20.62 20.23 25.77
N ALA A 180 -21.25 19.12 26.15
CA ALA A 180 -22.63 18.80 25.76
C ALA A 180 -23.62 19.86 26.30
N VAL A 181 -23.46 20.29 27.56
CA VAL A 181 -24.28 21.34 28.17
C VAL A 181 -24.13 22.67 27.41
N SER A 182 -22.92 23.08 27.05
CA SER A 182 -22.69 24.32 26.31
C SER A 182 -23.36 24.30 24.92
N LEU A 183 -23.26 23.17 24.21
CA LEU A 183 -23.92 22.98 22.92
C LEU A 183 -25.46 23.02 23.03
N LEU A 184 -26.02 22.40 24.08
CA LEU A 184 -27.45 22.44 24.37
C LEU A 184 -27.95 23.85 24.74
N ILE A 185 -27.17 24.62 25.51
CA ILE A 185 -27.49 26.02 25.85
C ILE A 185 -27.58 26.89 24.59
N GLU A 186 -26.67 26.69 23.64
CA GLU A 186 -26.65 27.43 22.36
C GLU A 186 -27.60 26.86 21.30
N ASN A 187 -28.36 25.82 21.65
CA ASN A 187 -29.33 25.16 20.77
C ASN A 187 -28.69 24.65 19.45
N VAL A 188 -27.48 24.09 19.57
CA VAL A 188 -26.74 23.50 18.45
C VAL A 188 -27.23 22.06 18.22
N PRO A 189 -27.58 21.67 16.97
CA PRO A 189 -27.94 20.29 16.67
C PRO A 189 -26.69 19.39 16.72
N PRO A 190 -26.80 18.15 17.22
CA PRO A 190 -25.64 17.29 17.52
C PRO A 190 -24.94 16.72 16.27
N TYR A 191 -25.58 16.79 15.11
CA TYR A 191 -25.07 16.26 13.83
C TYR A 191 -24.47 17.34 12.91
N ASN A 192 -24.52 18.62 13.28
CA ASN A 192 -24.01 19.72 12.47
C ASN A 192 -23.49 20.89 13.34
N LEU A 193 -22.38 20.63 14.04
CA LEU A 193 -21.73 21.59 14.92
C LEU A 193 -21.05 22.69 14.09
N PRO A 194 -21.38 23.97 14.31
CA PRO A 194 -20.62 25.08 13.76
C PRO A 194 -19.28 25.23 14.48
N PHE A 195 -18.41 26.10 13.97
CA PHE A 195 -17.18 26.46 14.65
C PHE A 195 -17.47 27.40 15.83
N LEU A 196 -17.19 26.95 17.06
CA LEU A 196 -17.54 27.63 18.31
C LEU A 196 -16.27 27.94 19.13
N GLU A 197 -15.55 29.01 18.75
CA GLU A 197 -14.25 29.37 19.35
C GLU A 197 -14.35 29.80 20.82
N HIS A 198 -15.52 30.23 21.29
CA HIS A 198 -15.71 30.68 22.68
C HIS A 198 -15.95 29.54 23.68
N ILE A 199 -16.12 28.30 23.22
CA ILE A 199 -16.27 27.12 24.09
C ILE A 199 -14.89 26.43 24.19
N ASP A 200 -14.29 26.47 25.39
CA ASP A 200 -12.94 25.94 25.61
C ASP A 200 -12.86 24.42 25.36
N GLU A 201 -13.84 23.66 25.85
CA GLU A 201 -13.94 22.22 25.64
C GLU A 201 -14.08 21.86 24.15
N PHE A 202 -14.78 22.70 23.37
CA PHE A 202 -14.91 22.52 21.93
C PHE A 202 -13.56 22.68 21.22
N ASN A 203 -12.78 23.71 21.57
CA ASN A 203 -11.45 23.93 21.00
C ASN A 203 -10.46 22.82 21.37
N ARG A 204 -10.54 22.30 22.60
CA ARG A 204 -9.75 21.14 23.05
C ARG A 204 -10.12 19.90 22.24
N ALA A 205 -11.42 19.59 22.17
CA ALA A 205 -11.95 18.48 21.37
C ALA A 205 -11.52 18.57 19.89
N LEU A 206 -11.63 19.76 19.28
CA LEU A 206 -11.20 20.00 17.90
C LEU A 206 -9.70 19.72 17.70
N SER A 207 -8.87 20.09 18.66
CA SER A 207 -7.42 19.90 18.60
C SER A 207 -7.06 18.41 18.64
N TYR A 208 -7.69 17.64 19.54
CA TYR A 208 -7.50 16.18 19.61
C TYR A 208 -8.09 15.47 18.39
N LEU A 209 -9.24 15.91 17.90
CA LEU A 209 -9.85 15.39 16.67
C LEU A 209 -8.94 15.59 15.45
N LYS A 210 -8.33 16.79 15.31
CA LYS A 210 -7.32 17.06 14.27
C LYS A 210 -6.10 16.14 14.41
N MET A 211 -5.64 15.88 15.63
CA MET A 211 -4.53 14.96 15.87
C MET A 211 -4.88 13.52 15.47
N GLU A 212 -6.07 13.03 15.83
CA GLU A 212 -6.55 11.70 15.40
C GLU A 212 -6.68 11.62 13.87
N TYR A 213 -7.21 12.67 13.23
CA TYR A 213 -7.31 12.73 11.78
C TYR A 213 -5.94 12.68 11.08
N GLN A 214 -4.93 13.36 11.63
CA GLN A 214 -3.56 13.27 11.11
C GLN A 214 -3.00 11.84 11.20
N LYS A 215 -3.23 11.14 12.34
CA LYS A 215 -2.87 9.73 12.48
C LYS A 215 -3.58 8.87 11.44
N TYR A 216 -4.88 9.12 11.23
CA TYR A 216 -5.69 8.42 10.23
C TYR A 216 -5.12 8.57 8.81
N ILE A 217 -4.81 9.78 8.36
CA ILE A 217 -4.25 10.02 7.02
C ILE A 217 -2.92 9.28 6.81
N LEU A 218 -2.08 9.19 7.85
CA LEU A 218 -0.83 8.42 7.78
C LEU A 218 -1.09 6.91 7.68
N ARG A 219 -2.14 6.41 8.34
CA ARG A 219 -2.55 5.00 8.30
C ARG A 219 -3.15 4.63 6.96
N LEU A 220 -3.95 5.50 6.36
CA LEU A 220 -4.57 5.30 5.05
C LEU A 220 -3.52 4.97 3.97
N LYS A 221 -2.35 5.61 4.01
CA LYS A 221 -1.23 5.36 3.09
C LYS A 221 -0.56 3.98 3.26
N LYS A 222 -0.70 3.35 4.43
CA LYS A 222 -0.09 2.06 4.76
C LYS A 222 -1.07 0.89 4.70
N ALA A 223 -2.37 1.18 4.73
CA ALA A 223 -3.41 0.18 4.64
C ALA A 223 -3.42 -0.49 3.27
N THR A 224 -3.84 -1.76 3.24
CA THR A 224 -4.31 -2.37 2.00
C THR A 224 -5.77 -1.98 1.79
N ILE A 225 -5.96 -1.15 0.79
CA ILE A 225 -7.26 -0.78 0.25
C ILE A 225 -7.60 -1.74 -0.89
N THR A 226 -8.76 -2.38 -0.78
CA THR A 226 -9.23 -3.37 -1.75
C THR A 226 -10.77 -3.34 -1.82
N GLN A 227 -11.35 -3.92 -2.87
CA GLN A 227 -12.78 -4.22 -2.95
C GLN A 227 -13.01 -5.70 -2.62
N LEU A 228 -14.03 -5.98 -1.82
CA LEU A 228 -14.45 -7.33 -1.42
C LEU A 228 -15.91 -7.55 -1.77
N GLU A 229 -16.26 -8.78 -2.12
CA GLU A 229 -17.63 -9.21 -2.42
C GLU A 229 -18.19 -9.98 -1.21
N LEU A 230 -19.14 -9.38 -0.49
CA LEU A 230 -19.74 -9.94 0.73
C LEU A 230 -21.16 -10.44 0.51
N PRO A 231 -21.61 -11.47 1.25
CA PRO A 231 -22.99 -11.93 1.21
C PRO A 231 -23.95 -10.92 1.85
N MET A 232 -25.13 -10.77 1.25
CA MET A 232 -26.23 -10.02 1.83
C MET A 232 -27.07 -10.90 2.75
N ILE A 233 -27.56 -10.33 3.86
CA ILE A 233 -28.47 -10.99 4.80
C ILE A 233 -29.73 -11.43 4.06
N ASP A 234 -30.18 -12.67 4.33
CA ASP A 234 -31.39 -13.29 3.78
C ASP A 234 -31.45 -13.29 2.24
N SER A 235 -30.30 -13.35 1.56
CA SER A 235 -30.22 -13.26 0.10
C SER A 235 -29.04 -14.05 -0.46
N GLU A 236 -29.25 -14.71 -1.60
CA GLU A 236 -28.20 -15.38 -2.39
C GLU A 236 -27.30 -14.38 -3.16
N LYS A 237 -27.58 -13.07 -3.05
CA LYS A 237 -26.83 -12.02 -3.71
C LYS A 237 -25.68 -11.54 -2.85
N THR A 238 -24.66 -11.06 -3.53
CA THR A 238 -23.49 -10.44 -2.95
C THR A 238 -23.48 -8.92 -3.21
N MET A 239 -22.73 -8.20 -2.38
CA MET A 239 -22.49 -6.77 -2.52
C MET A 239 -20.98 -6.50 -2.54
N LEU A 240 -20.55 -5.70 -3.51
CA LEU A 240 -19.18 -5.20 -3.56
C LEU A 240 -19.04 -4.03 -2.58
N VAL A 241 -18.03 -4.07 -1.71
CA VAL A 241 -17.73 -3.01 -0.74
C VAL A 241 -16.27 -2.59 -0.81
N ASN A 242 -15.96 -1.37 -0.33
CA ASN A 242 -14.57 -1.00 -0.07
C ASN A 242 -14.11 -1.55 1.28
N ALA A 243 -12.96 -2.20 1.26
CA ALA A 243 -12.32 -2.81 2.40
C ALA A 243 -11.03 -2.08 2.79
N PHE A 244 -10.87 -1.87 4.09
CA PHE A 244 -9.68 -1.30 4.70
C PHE A 244 -9.03 -2.33 5.63
N ILE A 245 -7.86 -2.85 5.25
CA ILE A 245 -7.15 -3.87 6.01
C ILE A 245 -5.80 -3.31 6.46
N ILE A 246 -5.53 -3.30 7.77
CA ILE A 246 -4.31 -2.68 8.32
C ILE A 246 -3.80 -3.38 9.58
N THR A 247 -2.48 -3.29 9.80
CA THR A 247 -1.84 -3.48 11.11
C THR A 247 -1.62 -2.11 11.78
N GLU A 248 -2.29 -1.88 12.90
CA GLU A 248 -2.26 -0.65 13.70
C GLU A 248 -1.35 -0.82 14.93
N ASN A 249 -0.47 0.15 15.16
CA ASN A 249 0.42 0.19 16.34
C ASN A 249 0.11 1.40 17.24
N THR A 250 -0.98 2.11 16.98
CA THR A 250 -1.35 3.33 17.71
C THR A 250 -2.84 3.47 17.58
N TYR A 251 -3.56 3.37 18.69
CA TYR A 251 -5.01 3.47 18.71
C TYR A 251 -5.51 4.80 18.16
N ILE A 252 -6.48 4.73 17.24
CA ILE A 252 -7.28 5.85 16.75
C ILE A 252 -8.74 5.55 17.09
N GLY A 253 -9.29 6.27 18.07
CA GLY A 253 -10.64 6.01 18.56
C GLY A 253 -11.71 6.31 17.52
N LEU A 254 -11.52 7.34 16.70
CA LEU A 254 -12.49 7.76 15.68
C LEU A 254 -12.27 7.13 14.30
N LEU A 255 -11.45 6.09 14.21
CA LEU A 255 -11.10 5.45 12.94
C LEU A 255 -12.32 5.04 12.13
N LYS A 256 -13.33 4.43 12.78
CA LYS A 256 -14.58 4.01 12.13
C LYS A 256 -15.31 5.20 11.48
N SER A 257 -15.41 6.32 12.19
CA SER A 257 -16.07 7.53 11.68
C SER A 257 -15.33 8.11 10.47
N PHE A 258 -13.99 8.17 10.51
CA PHE A 258 -13.19 8.61 9.36
C PHE A 258 -13.35 7.68 8.16
N LEU A 259 -13.27 6.36 8.36
CA LEU A 259 -13.36 5.36 7.30
C LEU A 259 -14.72 5.38 6.59
N ILE A 260 -15.81 5.48 7.33
CA ILE A 260 -17.18 5.49 6.76
C ILE A 260 -17.47 6.78 5.98
N HIS A 261 -16.75 7.87 6.28
CA HIS A 261 -16.86 9.16 5.58
C HIS A 261 -15.77 9.40 4.53
N GLU A 262 -14.87 8.45 4.29
CA GLU A 262 -13.76 8.62 3.35
C GLU A 262 -14.24 8.47 1.90
N GLU A 263 -14.70 9.56 1.30
CA GLU A 263 -15.22 9.56 -0.07
C GLU A 263 -14.12 9.80 -1.12
N GLU A 264 -13.00 10.43 -0.75
CA GLU A 264 -11.94 10.78 -1.69
C GLU A 264 -11.08 9.57 -2.08
N HIS A 265 -10.75 8.72 -1.11
CA HIS A 265 -9.84 7.57 -1.31
C HIS A 265 -10.57 6.23 -1.48
N SER A 266 -11.90 6.20 -1.35
CA SER A 266 -12.71 5.00 -1.60
C SER A 266 -13.20 4.97 -3.05
N TRP A 267 -13.07 3.82 -3.72
CA TRP A 267 -13.40 3.71 -5.15
C TRP A 267 -14.91 3.91 -5.42
N LEU A 268 -15.76 3.40 -4.52
CA LEU A 268 -17.22 3.60 -4.60
C LEU A 268 -17.67 5.00 -4.15
N GLN A 269 -16.74 5.87 -3.68
CA GLN A 269 -17.04 7.21 -3.16
C GLN A 269 -18.08 7.22 -2.03
N SER A 270 -18.09 6.16 -1.22
CA SER A 270 -19.10 5.94 -0.16
C SER A 270 -18.47 5.59 1.20
N GLY A 271 -17.15 5.72 1.33
CA GLY A 271 -16.39 5.26 2.50
C GLY A 271 -15.96 3.79 2.39
N PHE A 272 -15.40 3.29 3.48
CA PHE A 272 -15.07 1.87 3.68
C PHE A 272 -16.15 1.20 4.52
N GLN A 273 -16.78 0.15 3.98
CA GLN A 273 -17.86 -0.58 4.64
C GLN A 273 -17.41 -1.92 5.19
N PHE A 274 -16.18 -2.33 4.89
CA PHE A 274 -15.50 -3.44 5.55
C PHE A 274 -14.17 -2.91 6.10
N PHE A 275 -13.83 -3.28 7.33
CA PHE A 275 -12.49 -3.04 7.83
C PHE A 275 -12.02 -4.17 8.75
N ALA A 276 -10.75 -4.50 8.60
CA ALA A 276 -10.07 -5.51 9.41
C ALA A 276 -8.79 -4.90 9.98
N ILE A 277 -8.73 -4.81 11.30
CA ILE A 277 -7.69 -4.11 12.04
C ILE A 277 -6.96 -5.14 12.90
N HIS A 278 -5.64 -5.19 12.76
CA HIS A 278 -4.77 -6.00 13.60
C HIS A 278 -3.89 -5.12 14.48
N ARG A 279 -3.89 -5.34 15.79
CA ARG A 279 -3.11 -4.64 16.81
C ARG A 279 -2.23 -5.66 17.53
N PRO A 280 -1.00 -5.90 17.05
CA PRO A 280 -0.12 -6.94 17.60
C PRO A 280 0.19 -6.74 19.09
N GLU A 281 0.23 -5.49 19.54
CA GLU A 281 0.51 -5.11 20.93
C GLU A 281 -0.60 -5.56 21.90
N LEU A 282 -1.82 -5.79 21.39
CA LEU A 282 -2.99 -6.19 22.17
C LEU A 282 -3.24 -7.71 22.11
N LYS A 283 -2.27 -8.52 21.67
CA LYS A 283 -2.47 -9.96 21.42
C LYS A 283 -3.07 -10.66 22.64
N GLY A 284 -4.19 -11.37 22.44
CA GLY A 284 -4.86 -12.10 23.51
C GLY A 284 -5.89 -11.31 24.33
N THR A 285 -6.06 -10.01 24.06
CA THR A 285 -7.09 -9.18 24.72
C THR A 285 -8.47 -9.34 24.09
N GLY A 286 -8.52 -9.94 22.90
CA GLY A 286 -9.69 -9.96 22.01
C GLY A 286 -9.89 -8.65 21.24
N ARG A 287 -9.03 -7.64 21.43
CA ARG A 287 -9.00 -6.39 20.64
C ARG A 287 -7.84 -6.34 19.66
N ASP A 288 -7.03 -7.39 19.63
CA ASP A 288 -5.91 -7.57 18.72
C ASP A 288 -6.36 -7.79 17.28
N ILE A 289 -7.47 -8.48 17.05
CA ILE A 289 -8.05 -8.58 15.71
C ILE A 289 -9.52 -8.19 15.80
N VAL A 290 -9.89 -7.17 15.02
CA VAL A 290 -11.25 -6.65 14.93
C VAL A 290 -11.62 -6.56 13.46
N ILE A 291 -12.69 -7.26 13.07
CA ILE A 291 -13.24 -7.27 11.72
C ILE A 291 -14.67 -6.78 11.80
N GLN A 292 -15.02 -5.76 11.03
CA GLN A 292 -16.34 -5.16 11.08
C GLN A 292 -16.85 -4.84 9.69
N VAL A 293 -18.18 -4.88 9.57
CA VAL A 293 -18.93 -4.42 8.40
C VAL A 293 -19.97 -3.36 8.79
N ASP A 294 -20.33 -2.52 7.83
CA ASP A 294 -21.42 -1.57 7.99
C ASP A 294 -22.77 -2.30 8.02
N ALA A 295 -23.37 -2.39 9.21
CA ALA A 295 -24.64 -3.09 9.44
C ALA A 295 -25.82 -2.55 8.60
N ARG A 296 -25.71 -1.31 8.11
CA ARG A 296 -26.77 -0.68 7.30
C ARG A 296 -26.85 -1.27 5.89
N LEU A 297 -25.75 -1.84 5.40
CA LEU A 297 -25.71 -2.49 4.09
C LEU A 297 -26.39 -3.86 4.06
N LYS A 298 -26.89 -4.34 5.20
CA LYS A 298 -27.48 -5.69 5.32
C LYS A 298 -26.52 -6.77 4.80
N VAL A 299 -25.25 -6.67 5.17
CA VAL A 299 -24.20 -7.67 4.90
C VAL A 299 -23.77 -8.33 6.21
N HIS A 300 -23.24 -9.54 6.15
CA HIS A 300 -22.80 -10.28 7.35
C HIS A 300 -21.44 -10.95 7.16
N LEU A 301 -20.81 -11.33 8.27
CA LEU A 301 -19.52 -12.01 8.32
C LEU A 301 -19.61 -13.48 8.76
N ARG A 302 -20.81 -14.06 8.78
CA ARG A 302 -21.04 -15.44 9.23
C ARG A 302 -20.09 -16.46 8.60
N ASP A 303 -19.94 -16.45 7.27
CA ASP A 303 -19.06 -17.41 6.57
C ASP A 303 -17.59 -17.27 7.01
N LEU A 304 -17.15 -16.03 7.28
CA LEU A 304 -15.82 -15.76 7.82
C LEU A 304 -15.68 -16.27 9.25
N TRP A 305 -16.70 -16.06 10.09
CA TRP A 305 -16.70 -16.59 11.46
C TRP A 305 -16.58 -18.12 11.45
N GLU A 306 -17.41 -18.80 10.65
CA GLU A 306 -17.40 -20.27 10.52
C GLU A 306 -16.02 -20.77 10.04
N MET A 307 -15.46 -20.13 9.02
CA MET A 307 -14.15 -20.51 8.50
C MET A 307 -12.99 -20.24 9.47
N LEU A 308 -13.06 -19.16 10.27
CA LEU A 308 -12.07 -18.90 11.31
C LEU A 308 -12.16 -19.95 12.43
N GLU A 309 -13.37 -20.36 12.81
CA GLU A 309 -13.57 -21.43 13.80
C GLU A 309 -13.06 -22.79 13.28
N ASP A 310 -13.26 -23.10 11.99
CA ASP A 310 -12.70 -24.29 11.37
C ASP A 310 -11.16 -24.27 11.36
N LEU A 311 -10.55 -23.15 10.98
CA LEU A 311 -9.09 -22.97 11.00
C LEU A 311 -8.53 -23.06 12.42
N GLU A 312 -9.23 -22.54 13.44
CA GLU A 312 -8.87 -22.74 14.84
C GLU A 312 -8.89 -24.24 15.18
N ASN A 313 -9.97 -24.95 14.85
CA ASN A 313 -10.09 -26.38 15.15
C ASN A 313 -8.94 -27.20 14.54
N GLU A 314 -8.53 -26.85 13.31
CA GLU A 314 -7.36 -27.43 12.65
C GLU A 314 -6.05 -27.12 13.41
N ARG A 315 -5.80 -25.85 13.75
CA ARG A 315 -4.57 -25.43 14.45
C ARG A 315 -4.49 -25.99 15.87
N TRP A 316 -5.63 -26.18 16.52
CA TRP A 316 -5.73 -26.80 17.83
C TRP A 316 -5.68 -28.33 17.77
N LEU A 317 -5.70 -28.96 16.58
CA LEU A 317 -5.67 -30.42 16.42
C LEU A 317 -6.74 -31.15 17.26
N GLY A 318 -7.91 -30.53 17.43
CA GLY A 318 -9.00 -31.06 18.25
C GLY A 318 -8.81 -30.96 19.76
N THR A 319 -7.76 -30.28 20.26
CA THR A 319 -7.50 -30.09 21.69
C THR A 319 -7.88 -28.69 22.19
N ARG A 320 -8.77 -27.98 21.48
CA ARG A 320 -9.18 -26.63 21.87
C ARG A 320 -9.92 -26.66 23.22
N PRO A 321 -9.49 -25.88 24.24
CA PRO A 321 -10.08 -25.97 25.57
C PRO A 321 -11.55 -25.52 25.60
N GLN A 322 -12.48 -26.45 25.87
CA GLN A 322 -13.89 -26.14 26.00
C GLN A 322 -14.21 -25.41 27.32
N VAL A 323 -13.95 -24.11 27.39
CA VAL A 323 -14.45 -23.28 28.50
C VAL A 323 -15.95 -23.10 28.29
N LYS A 324 -16.76 -23.41 29.32
CA LYS A 324 -18.22 -23.19 29.28
C LYS A 324 -18.45 -21.71 28.94
N ILE A 325 -19.19 -21.48 27.86
CA ILE A 325 -19.71 -20.18 27.49
C ILE A 325 -20.42 -19.63 28.74
N SER A 326 -19.83 -18.61 29.37
CA SER A 326 -20.57 -17.80 30.33
C SER A 326 -21.76 -17.21 29.57
N PRO A 327 -22.95 -17.05 30.17
CA PRO A 327 -24.07 -16.37 29.50
C PRO A 327 -23.66 -15.05 28.83
N ASP A 328 -22.62 -14.40 29.35
CA ASP A 328 -21.93 -13.28 28.70
C ASP A 328 -20.83 -13.73 27.72
N ARG A 329 -21.14 -13.69 26.41
CA ARG A 329 -20.18 -13.90 25.31
C ARG A 329 -19.00 -12.90 25.31
N PHE A 330 -19.06 -11.84 26.12
CA PHE A 330 -18.04 -10.80 26.23
C PHE A 330 -16.70 -11.26 26.85
N ILE A 331 -16.68 -12.39 27.55
CA ILE A 331 -15.49 -12.98 28.17
C ILE A 331 -15.01 -14.20 27.36
N ALA A 332 -15.47 -14.35 26.11
CA ALA A 332 -15.18 -15.54 25.31
C ALA A 332 -13.68 -15.68 25.02
N THR A 333 -13.08 -16.69 25.64
CA THR A 333 -11.80 -17.28 25.24
C THR A 333 -11.96 -18.21 24.03
N GLN A 334 -13.21 -18.55 23.72
CA GLN A 334 -13.72 -19.20 22.52
C GLN A 334 -15.26 -19.18 22.54
N PRO A 335 -15.94 -19.24 21.38
CA PRO A 335 -15.41 -19.08 20.02
C PRO A 335 -14.90 -17.64 19.76
N TRP A 336 -14.50 -17.33 18.52
CA TRP A 336 -14.41 -15.94 18.05
C TRP A 336 -15.72 -15.21 18.40
N ASN A 337 -15.64 -13.98 18.90
CA ASN A 337 -16.83 -13.27 19.37
C ASN A 337 -17.49 -12.53 18.20
N ASP A 338 -18.78 -12.77 18.00
CA ASP A 338 -19.61 -12.29 16.88
C ASP A 338 -20.66 -11.22 17.28
N ARG A 339 -20.63 -10.79 18.55
CA ARG A 339 -21.57 -9.83 19.17
C ARG A 339 -23.05 -10.21 18.88
N TRP A 340 -23.57 -11.12 19.71
CA TRP A 340 -24.98 -11.58 19.75
C TRP A 340 -25.55 -12.14 18.44
N ASP A 341 -24.82 -13.02 17.74
CA ASP A 341 -25.31 -13.68 16.51
C ASP A 341 -25.67 -12.71 15.37
N THR A 342 -25.22 -11.44 15.45
CA THR A 342 -25.48 -10.45 14.40
C THR A 342 -24.48 -10.56 13.26
N TYR A 343 -23.29 -11.13 13.52
CA TYR A 343 -22.20 -11.31 12.57
C TYR A 343 -21.76 -10.03 11.83
N HIS A 344 -21.99 -8.84 12.39
CA HIS A 344 -21.47 -7.59 11.82
C HIS A 344 -20.08 -7.23 12.35
N THR A 345 -19.71 -7.80 13.49
CA THR A 345 -18.40 -7.60 14.14
C THR A 345 -17.88 -8.96 14.56
N ILE A 346 -16.63 -9.26 14.20
CA ILE A 346 -15.90 -10.43 14.65
C ILE A 346 -14.64 -9.95 15.38
N THR A 347 -14.44 -10.42 16.60
CA THR A 347 -13.23 -10.12 17.38
C THR A 347 -12.53 -11.38 17.85
N ALA A 348 -11.20 -11.33 17.94
CA ALA A 348 -10.39 -12.46 18.36
C ALA A 348 -10.79 -13.01 19.75
N PRO A 349 -10.66 -14.33 19.97
CA PRO A 349 -10.81 -14.93 21.28
C PRO A 349 -9.76 -14.41 22.28
N LYS A 350 -10.19 -14.17 23.52
CA LYS A 350 -9.31 -13.74 24.62
C LYS A 350 -8.39 -14.86 25.10
N MET A 351 -7.33 -14.54 25.84
CA MET A 351 -6.45 -15.55 26.44
C MET A 351 -7.21 -16.51 27.36
N ILE A 352 -6.83 -17.78 27.32
CA ILE A 352 -7.36 -18.85 28.17
C ILE A 352 -6.69 -18.81 29.55
N ASP A 353 -5.37 -18.63 29.55
CA ASP A 353 -4.52 -18.50 30.74
C ASP A 353 -3.28 -17.63 30.42
N GLU A 354 -2.40 -17.40 31.41
CA GLU A 354 -1.23 -16.50 31.32
C GLU A 354 -0.28 -16.80 30.15
N ARG A 355 -0.32 -18.03 29.61
CA ARG A 355 0.63 -18.51 28.60
C ARG A 355 -0.07 -18.97 27.31
N THR A 356 -1.40 -18.99 27.30
CA THR A 356 -2.19 -19.60 26.25
C THR A 356 -3.20 -18.62 25.68
N PHE A 357 -2.90 -18.11 24.50
CA PHE A 357 -3.85 -17.33 23.69
C PHE A 357 -5.06 -18.19 23.28
N GLY A 358 -6.25 -17.59 23.27
CA GLY A 358 -7.48 -18.25 22.83
C GLY A 358 -7.53 -18.51 21.32
N SER A 359 -6.79 -17.71 20.55
CA SER A 359 -6.56 -17.93 19.12
C SER A 359 -5.18 -18.51 18.84
N LYS A 360 -5.12 -19.51 17.95
CA LYS A 360 -3.87 -20.02 17.35
C LYS A 360 -3.62 -19.49 15.94
N LEU A 361 -4.53 -18.66 15.43
CA LEU A 361 -4.41 -18.07 14.11
C LEU A 361 -3.47 -16.87 14.15
N GLU A 362 -2.65 -16.76 13.12
CA GLU A 362 -1.84 -15.57 12.87
C GLU A 362 -2.60 -14.62 11.95
N TRP A 363 -2.20 -13.35 11.92
CA TRP A 363 -2.86 -12.34 11.08
C TRP A 363 -2.91 -12.72 9.59
N SER A 364 -1.89 -13.42 9.09
CA SER A 364 -1.87 -13.94 7.71
C SER A 364 -2.97 -14.98 7.47
N ASP A 365 -3.32 -15.79 8.46
CA ASP A 365 -4.38 -16.79 8.36
C ASP A 365 -5.74 -16.09 8.23
N VAL A 366 -5.98 -15.06 9.04
CA VAL A 366 -7.20 -14.24 8.99
C VAL A 366 -7.33 -13.48 7.66
N VAL A 367 -6.25 -12.84 7.20
CA VAL A 367 -6.25 -12.14 5.91
C VAL A 367 -6.42 -13.10 4.73
N GLY A 368 -5.82 -14.29 4.81
CA GLY A 368 -6.03 -15.38 3.85
C GLY A 368 -7.49 -15.82 3.83
N ALA A 369 -8.11 -15.98 4.99
CA ALA A 369 -9.50 -16.37 5.12
C ALA A 369 -10.47 -15.33 4.53
N ILE A 370 -10.27 -14.05 4.84
CA ILE A 370 -11.02 -12.93 4.24
C ILE A 370 -10.94 -13.00 2.71
N TRP A 371 -9.73 -13.22 2.18
CA TRP A 371 -9.50 -13.24 0.75
C TRP A 371 -10.12 -14.46 0.07
N GLU A 372 -9.97 -15.65 0.63
CA GLU A 372 -10.56 -16.88 0.09
C GLU A 372 -12.10 -16.80 0.02
N LEU A 373 -12.73 -16.17 1.01
CA LEU A 373 -14.18 -16.01 1.04
C LEU A 373 -14.67 -14.91 0.11
N TYR A 374 -14.05 -13.73 0.18
CA TYR A 374 -14.64 -12.49 -0.34
C TYR A 374 -13.87 -11.87 -1.52
N ASN A 375 -12.88 -12.56 -2.09
CA ASN A 375 -12.23 -12.03 -3.30
C ASN A 375 -13.25 -11.91 -4.46
N PRO A 376 -13.30 -10.77 -5.16
CA PRO A 376 -14.32 -10.52 -6.20
C PRO A 376 -14.14 -11.41 -7.44
N ALA A 377 -13.01 -12.10 -7.59
CA ALA A 377 -12.76 -13.04 -8.67
C ALA A 377 -13.36 -14.44 -8.41
N LYS A 378 -13.77 -14.74 -7.17
CA LYS A 378 -14.20 -16.07 -6.73
C LYS A 378 -15.44 -16.54 -7.46
N SER A 379 -16.41 -15.66 -7.69
CA SER A 379 -17.67 -15.97 -8.35
C SER A 379 -17.53 -16.03 -9.88
N ILE A 380 -16.43 -15.50 -10.43
CA ILE A 380 -16.24 -15.29 -11.86
C ILE A 380 -15.77 -16.56 -12.55
N THR A 381 -16.37 -16.84 -13.71
CA THR A 381 -15.95 -17.90 -14.63
C THR A 381 -15.70 -17.33 -16.02
N VAL A 382 -14.66 -17.83 -16.66
CA VAL A 382 -14.23 -17.43 -18.00
C VAL A 382 -13.91 -18.67 -18.83
N ASN A 383 -13.97 -18.54 -20.14
CA ASN A 383 -13.52 -19.56 -21.07
C ASN A 383 -12.12 -19.16 -21.59
N PRO A 384 -11.07 -19.96 -21.35
CA PRO A 384 -9.73 -19.63 -21.79
C PRO A 384 -9.62 -19.79 -23.31
N PHE A 385 -8.81 -18.97 -23.96
CA PHE A 385 -8.43 -19.20 -25.35
C PHE A 385 -7.22 -20.13 -25.42
N PHE A 386 -7.23 -21.05 -26.38
CA PHE A 386 -6.10 -21.94 -26.66
C PHE A 386 -5.17 -21.37 -27.74
N HIS A 387 -4.02 -22.03 -27.93
CA HIS A 387 -3.03 -21.64 -28.94
C HIS A 387 -3.60 -21.66 -30.37
N ASP A 388 -4.56 -22.50 -30.69
CA ASP A 388 -5.22 -22.51 -32.00
C ASP A 388 -6.30 -21.43 -32.17
N GLY A 389 -6.58 -20.66 -31.11
CA GLY A 389 -7.65 -19.65 -31.08
C GLY A 389 -9.03 -20.22 -30.74
N SER A 390 -9.14 -21.53 -30.48
CA SER A 390 -10.38 -22.12 -29.99
C SER A 390 -10.61 -21.79 -28.52
N ILE A 391 -11.87 -21.90 -28.09
CA ILE A 391 -12.32 -21.53 -26.75
C ILE A 391 -12.47 -22.81 -25.91
N GLY A 392 -11.87 -22.83 -24.72
CA GLY A 392 -11.92 -23.94 -23.78
C GLY A 392 -13.19 -23.99 -22.93
N ALA A 393 -13.26 -25.03 -22.11
CA ALA A 393 -14.31 -25.16 -21.10
C ALA A 393 -14.21 -24.06 -20.03
N PRO A 394 -15.32 -23.68 -19.39
CA PRO A 394 -15.32 -22.69 -18.32
C PRO A 394 -14.36 -23.06 -17.17
N CYS A 395 -13.58 -22.09 -16.72
CA CYS A 395 -12.67 -22.19 -15.59
C CYS A 395 -12.62 -20.87 -14.82
N ARG A 396 -11.88 -20.84 -13.71
CA ARG A 396 -11.55 -19.59 -13.00
C ARG A 396 -10.48 -18.82 -13.76
N ILE A 397 -10.40 -17.51 -13.51
CA ILE A 397 -9.43 -16.63 -14.17
C ILE A 397 -7.98 -17.10 -13.92
N TYR A 398 -7.67 -17.52 -12.69
CA TYR A 398 -6.33 -17.96 -12.30
C TYR A 398 -5.92 -19.33 -12.88
N GLU A 399 -6.88 -20.09 -13.41
CA GLU A 399 -6.67 -21.40 -14.06
C GLU A 399 -6.39 -21.23 -15.57
N CYS A 400 -6.45 -20.01 -16.10
CA CYS A 400 -6.18 -19.72 -17.50
C CYS A 400 -4.70 -19.90 -17.83
N LYS A 401 -4.39 -20.85 -18.71
CA LYS A 401 -3.02 -21.12 -19.16
C LYS A 401 -2.54 -20.11 -20.21
N PRO A 402 -1.24 -19.76 -20.21
CA PRO A 402 -0.69 -18.85 -21.21
C PRO A 402 -0.70 -19.49 -22.60
N ILE A 403 -1.18 -18.73 -23.57
CA ILE A 403 -1.19 -19.01 -25.01
C ILE A 403 0.21 -18.89 -25.58
N LEU A 404 1.02 -17.97 -25.05
CA LEU A 404 2.43 -17.79 -25.39
C LEU A 404 3.26 -17.73 -24.12
N SER A 405 4.36 -18.50 -24.08
CA SER A 405 5.23 -18.63 -22.91
C SER A 405 6.72 -18.62 -23.31
N ASN A 406 7.17 -17.55 -23.97
CA ASN A 406 8.58 -17.40 -24.36
C ASN A 406 9.17 -16.13 -23.74
N LYS A 407 9.78 -16.25 -22.55
CA LYS A 407 10.28 -15.16 -21.70
C LYS A 407 9.23 -14.17 -21.18
N LYS A 408 8.15 -13.96 -21.93
CA LYS A 408 6.96 -13.19 -21.56
C LYS A 408 5.72 -14.04 -21.80
N TYR A 409 4.69 -13.77 -21.01
CA TYR A 409 3.43 -14.52 -21.06
C TYR A 409 2.35 -13.75 -21.82
N LEU A 410 1.50 -14.47 -22.55
CA LEU A 410 0.24 -13.96 -23.05
C LEU A 410 -0.86 -14.95 -22.64
N THR A 411 -1.77 -14.50 -21.79
CA THR A 411 -2.97 -15.23 -21.43
C THR A 411 -4.17 -14.51 -22.03
N ALA A 412 -5.15 -15.25 -22.56
CA ALA A 412 -6.40 -14.64 -22.97
C ALA A 412 -7.58 -15.51 -22.57
N ALA A 413 -8.69 -14.86 -22.21
CA ALA A 413 -9.94 -15.52 -21.87
C ALA A 413 -11.14 -14.72 -22.37
N LYS A 414 -12.30 -15.37 -22.45
CA LYS A 414 -13.59 -14.79 -22.80
C LYS A 414 -14.57 -14.98 -21.65
N TRP A 415 -15.49 -14.05 -21.44
CA TRP A 415 -16.52 -14.21 -20.41
C TRP A 415 -17.48 -15.38 -20.68
N ASN A 416 -17.83 -16.12 -19.63
CA ASN A 416 -18.69 -17.30 -19.71
C ASN A 416 -20.21 -17.00 -19.69
N SER A 417 -20.67 -15.84 -19.21
CA SER A 417 -22.10 -15.45 -19.31
C SER A 417 -22.39 -13.98 -18.93
N LEU A 418 -23.48 -13.42 -19.49
CA LEU A 418 -24.04 -12.08 -19.27
C LEU A 418 -24.71 -11.91 -17.89
N GLY A 419 -24.19 -11.03 -17.04
CA GLY A 419 -24.95 -10.50 -15.89
C GLY A 419 -24.06 -9.99 -14.76
N GLN A 420 -24.12 -8.70 -14.45
CA GLN A 420 -23.54 -8.02 -13.28
C GLN A 420 -21.99 -7.92 -13.16
N GLN A 421 -21.22 -8.67 -13.95
CA GLN A 421 -19.77 -8.80 -13.73
C GLN A 421 -18.88 -7.65 -14.25
N GLN A 422 -19.39 -6.74 -15.09
CA GLN A 422 -18.58 -5.63 -15.65
C GLN A 422 -18.05 -4.66 -14.59
N ILE A 423 -18.88 -4.34 -13.59
CA ILE A 423 -18.52 -3.43 -12.50
C ILE A 423 -17.34 -4.01 -11.70
N LEU A 424 -17.25 -5.34 -11.60
CA LEU A 424 -16.17 -6.00 -10.88
C LEU A 424 -14.83 -5.83 -11.60
N VAL A 425 -14.80 -5.88 -12.94
CA VAL A 425 -13.56 -5.77 -13.75
C VAL A 425 -12.91 -4.41 -13.65
N THR A 426 -13.72 -3.35 -13.55
CA THR A 426 -13.23 -1.98 -13.43
C THR A 426 -12.78 -1.65 -12.02
N SER A 427 -13.08 -2.49 -11.03
CA SER A 427 -12.58 -2.28 -9.66
C SER A 427 -11.04 -2.36 -9.61
N PRO A 428 -10.36 -1.48 -8.86
CA PRO A 428 -8.92 -1.51 -8.68
C PRO A 428 -8.39 -2.88 -8.23
N THR A 429 -9.11 -3.57 -7.35
CA THR A 429 -8.72 -4.92 -6.89
C THR A 429 -8.71 -5.94 -8.02
N MET A 430 -9.72 -5.93 -8.89
CA MET A 430 -9.79 -6.87 -10.00
C MET A 430 -8.72 -6.57 -11.05
N GLN A 431 -8.42 -5.30 -11.32
CA GLN A 431 -7.31 -4.93 -12.20
C GLN A 431 -5.96 -5.47 -11.66
N ARG A 432 -5.72 -5.31 -10.35
CA ARG A 432 -4.53 -5.85 -9.68
C ARG A 432 -4.50 -7.39 -9.71
N TYR A 433 -5.64 -8.03 -9.50
CA TYR A 433 -5.80 -9.48 -9.60
C TYR A 433 -5.44 -10.00 -10.99
N LEU A 434 -5.98 -9.36 -12.04
CA LEU A 434 -5.67 -9.68 -13.43
C LEU A 434 -4.20 -9.43 -13.77
N ALA A 435 -3.57 -8.42 -13.17
CA ALA A 435 -2.13 -8.17 -13.34
C ALA A 435 -1.28 -9.31 -12.75
N VAL A 436 -1.67 -9.90 -11.61
CA VAL A 436 -1.02 -11.11 -11.09
C VAL A 436 -1.20 -12.27 -12.06
N CYS A 437 -2.40 -12.46 -12.61
CA CYS A 437 -2.68 -13.50 -13.60
C CYS A 437 -1.83 -13.28 -14.88
N ALA A 438 -1.64 -12.03 -15.31
CA ALA A 438 -0.81 -11.66 -16.46
C ALA A 438 0.68 -12.01 -16.27
N SER A 439 1.15 -12.08 -15.02
CA SER A 439 2.55 -12.45 -14.71
C SER A 439 2.86 -13.92 -14.98
N GLY A 440 1.83 -14.78 -15.01
CA GLY A 440 1.98 -16.22 -15.17
C GLY A 440 2.63 -16.96 -13.99
N GLN A 441 2.91 -16.28 -12.86
CA GLN A 441 3.63 -16.86 -11.70
C GLN A 441 2.76 -17.74 -10.79
N TYR A 442 1.44 -17.50 -10.76
CA TYR A 442 0.48 -18.16 -9.86
C TYR A 442 -0.53 -19.02 -10.63
N GLN A 443 -0.08 -19.80 -11.61
CA GLN A 443 -0.97 -20.67 -12.39
C GLN A 443 -1.59 -21.75 -11.47
N ASP A 444 -2.90 -21.95 -11.62
CA ASP A 444 -3.69 -22.93 -10.86
C ASP A 444 -3.73 -22.67 -9.33
N GLN A 445 -3.35 -21.47 -8.89
CA GLN A 445 -3.42 -21.03 -7.50
C GLN A 445 -4.16 -19.69 -7.39
N VAL A 446 -4.95 -19.50 -6.34
CA VAL A 446 -5.61 -18.22 -6.08
C VAL A 446 -4.52 -17.16 -5.84
N PRO A 447 -4.47 -16.07 -6.64
CA PRO A 447 -3.56 -14.96 -6.41
C PRO A 447 -3.71 -14.44 -4.97
N PRO A 448 -2.62 -14.26 -4.22
CA PRO A 448 -2.72 -13.80 -2.84
C PRO A 448 -3.14 -12.32 -2.78
N ILE A 449 -3.89 -11.93 -1.73
CA ILE A 449 -4.19 -10.52 -1.44
C ILE A 449 -2.93 -9.70 -1.17
N TYR A 450 -1.89 -10.34 -0.63
CA TYR A 450 -0.60 -9.73 -0.33
C TYR A 450 0.58 -10.52 -0.93
N PRO A 451 1.42 -9.89 -1.78
CA PRO A 451 1.26 -8.55 -2.36
C PRO A 451 0.44 -8.58 -3.66
N LEU A 452 -0.78 -8.03 -3.65
CA LEU A 452 -1.39 -7.56 -4.90
C LEU A 452 -0.56 -6.39 -5.46
N PRO A 453 -0.24 -6.37 -6.77
CA PRO A 453 0.63 -5.38 -7.38
C PRO A 453 0.11 -3.95 -7.19
N SER A 454 1.00 -2.95 -7.09
CA SER A 454 0.57 -1.56 -7.05
C SER A 454 -0.02 -1.16 -8.42
N PRO A 455 -1.00 -0.23 -8.49
CA PRO A 455 -1.55 0.24 -9.77
C PRO A 455 -0.49 0.79 -10.72
N GLU A 456 0.61 1.34 -10.20
CA GLU A 456 1.73 1.85 -10.99
C GLU A 456 2.56 0.75 -11.67
N SER A 457 2.47 -0.49 -11.19
CA SER A 457 3.31 -1.61 -11.67
C SER A 457 2.79 -2.28 -12.94
N PHE A 458 1.55 -1.99 -13.36
CA PHE A 458 0.94 -2.50 -14.59
C PHE A 458 0.19 -1.38 -15.33
N ASP A 459 -0.21 -1.64 -16.57
CA ASP A 459 -1.13 -0.78 -17.32
C ASP A 459 -2.45 -1.52 -17.56
N PHE A 460 -3.56 -0.78 -17.54
CA PHE A 460 -4.90 -1.27 -17.85
C PHE A 460 -5.44 -0.52 -19.06
N LEU A 461 -5.83 -1.23 -20.12
CA LEU A 461 -6.36 -0.67 -21.35
C LEU A 461 -7.78 -1.20 -21.60
N GLU A 462 -8.71 -0.29 -21.83
CA GLU A 462 -10.05 -0.60 -22.33
C GLU A 462 -10.05 -0.58 -23.86
N ILE A 463 -10.51 -1.66 -24.47
CA ILE A 463 -10.64 -1.82 -25.92
C ILE A 463 -12.12 -2.12 -26.27
N PRO A 464 -12.55 -1.92 -27.52
CA PRO A 464 -13.96 -2.12 -27.90
C PRO A 464 -14.47 -3.56 -27.73
N SER A 465 -13.57 -4.53 -27.61
CA SER A 465 -13.85 -5.95 -27.40
C SER A 465 -13.39 -6.43 -26.01
N GLY A 466 -13.27 -5.54 -25.03
CA GLY A 466 -12.95 -5.88 -23.64
C GLY A 466 -11.74 -5.17 -23.05
N PHE A 467 -10.88 -5.90 -22.34
CA PHE A 467 -9.85 -5.32 -21.49
C PHE A 467 -8.49 -5.99 -21.69
N ILE A 468 -7.41 -5.21 -21.55
CA ILE A 468 -6.04 -5.71 -21.58
C ILE A 468 -5.31 -5.22 -20.33
N VAL A 469 -4.68 -6.15 -19.62
CA VAL A 469 -3.77 -5.85 -18.52
C VAL A 469 -2.34 -6.17 -18.94
N ILE A 470 -1.45 -5.18 -18.84
CA ILE A 470 -0.06 -5.27 -19.25
C ILE A 470 0.83 -5.21 -18.02
N HIS A 471 1.45 -6.33 -17.68
CA HIS A 471 2.39 -6.49 -16.58
C HIS A 471 3.84 -6.57 -17.13
N PRO A 472 4.87 -6.23 -16.34
CA PRO A 472 6.27 -6.40 -16.75
C PRO A 472 6.59 -7.80 -17.27
N GLU A 473 5.94 -8.85 -16.74
CA GLU A 473 6.18 -10.25 -17.14
C GLU A 473 5.26 -10.78 -18.23
N GLY A 474 4.15 -10.11 -18.54
CA GLY A 474 3.21 -10.64 -19.50
C GLY A 474 1.95 -9.81 -19.65
N VAL A 475 1.02 -10.32 -20.43
CA VAL A 475 -0.21 -9.65 -20.81
C VAL A 475 -1.38 -10.59 -20.57
N PHE A 476 -2.45 -10.07 -19.99
CA PHE A 476 -3.75 -10.74 -19.91
C PHE A 476 -4.78 -10.01 -20.76
N ILE A 477 -5.42 -10.70 -21.69
CA ILE A 477 -6.48 -10.14 -22.53
C ILE A 477 -7.80 -10.79 -22.15
N LEU A 478 -8.82 -9.98 -21.89
CA LEU A 478 -10.15 -10.44 -21.54
C LEU A 478 -11.14 -9.94 -22.58
N ASP A 479 -11.60 -10.84 -23.45
CA ASP A 479 -12.62 -10.58 -24.47
C ASP A 479 -13.97 -10.37 -23.78
N ASP A 480 -14.56 -9.19 -23.96
CA ASP A 480 -15.89 -8.88 -23.43
C ASP A 480 -17.02 -9.53 -24.26
N TRP A 481 -18.25 -9.26 -23.84
CA TRP A 481 -19.48 -9.79 -24.44
C TRP A 481 -19.95 -8.93 -25.63
N ASN A 482 -19.21 -7.88 -26.04
CA ASN A 482 -19.66 -7.00 -27.11
C ASN A 482 -19.71 -7.70 -28.46
N ASN A 483 -20.54 -7.15 -29.36
CA ASN A 483 -20.77 -7.67 -30.72
C ASN A 483 -19.51 -7.73 -31.61
N LYS A 484 -18.40 -7.09 -31.20
CA LYS A 484 -17.12 -7.17 -31.90
C LYS A 484 -16.25 -8.23 -31.24
N ASN A 485 -16.15 -9.39 -31.88
CA ASN A 485 -15.21 -10.42 -31.44
C ASN A 485 -13.78 -9.87 -31.40
N LEU A 486 -13.09 -10.10 -30.29
CA LEU A 486 -11.65 -9.86 -30.20
C LEU A 486 -10.90 -10.63 -31.29
N ASP A 487 -10.16 -9.92 -32.14
CA ASP A 487 -9.21 -10.55 -33.07
C ASP A 487 -7.92 -10.95 -32.33
N LEU A 488 -8.03 -11.99 -31.51
CA LEU A 488 -6.92 -12.52 -30.73
C LEU A 488 -5.73 -12.92 -31.62
N THR A 489 -5.99 -13.31 -32.87
CA THR A 489 -4.94 -13.70 -33.81
C THR A 489 -4.02 -12.52 -34.12
N THR A 490 -4.60 -11.34 -34.33
CA THR A 490 -3.84 -10.11 -34.61
C THR A 490 -3.06 -9.64 -33.38
N TYR A 491 -3.69 -9.59 -32.20
CA TYR A 491 -2.99 -9.24 -30.95
C TYR A 491 -1.85 -10.21 -30.63
N ARG A 492 -2.07 -11.52 -30.81
CA ARG A 492 -1.02 -12.54 -30.61
C ARG A 492 0.15 -12.37 -31.57
N LYS A 493 -0.12 -12.14 -32.86
CA LYS A 493 0.94 -11.91 -33.86
C LYS A 493 1.77 -10.68 -33.50
N GLU A 494 1.11 -9.62 -33.03
CA GLU A 494 1.80 -8.40 -32.62
C GLU A 494 2.65 -8.63 -31.37
N MET A 495 2.10 -9.31 -30.36
CA MET A 495 2.85 -9.75 -29.16
C MET A 495 4.08 -10.57 -29.53
N GLN A 496 3.98 -11.51 -30.48
CA GLN A 496 5.12 -12.30 -30.96
C GLN A 496 6.23 -11.43 -31.58
N LYS A 497 5.88 -10.38 -32.33
CA LYS A 497 6.87 -9.44 -32.89
C LYS A 497 7.58 -8.69 -31.77
N ILE A 498 6.84 -8.19 -30.77
CA ILE A 498 7.39 -7.44 -29.64
C ILE A 498 8.31 -8.34 -28.80
N VAL A 499 7.86 -9.56 -28.47
CA VAL A 499 8.67 -10.55 -27.73
C VAL A 499 9.94 -10.92 -28.50
N LYS A 500 9.86 -11.11 -29.83
CA LYS A 500 11.03 -11.36 -30.68
C LYS A 500 12.03 -10.19 -30.61
N ARG A 501 11.53 -8.96 -30.65
CA ARG A 501 12.36 -7.74 -30.52
C ARG A 501 13.03 -7.67 -29.15
N PHE A 502 12.27 -7.89 -28.07
CA PHE A 502 12.75 -7.90 -26.70
C PHE A 502 13.87 -8.94 -26.48
N ILE A 503 13.64 -10.19 -26.89
CA ILE A 503 14.63 -11.27 -26.75
C ILE A 503 15.91 -10.93 -27.54
N ALA A 504 15.77 -10.48 -28.79
CA ALA A 504 16.93 -10.14 -29.60
C ALA A 504 17.76 -9.00 -28.98
N PHE A 505 17.12 -7.98 -28.40
CA PHE A 505 17.83 -6.88 -27.75
C PHE A 505 18.51 -7.31 -26.46
N GLN A 506 17.86 -8.14 -25.62
CA GLN A 506 18.49 -8.70 -24.43
C GLN A 506 19.70 -9.58 -24.74
N GLU A 507 19.62 -10.41 -25.77
CA GLU A 507 20.75 -11.23 -26.22
C GLU A 507 21.94 -10.37 -26.63
N ILE A 508 21.71 -9.35 -27.48
CA ILE A 508 22.78 -8.47 -27.96
C ILE A 508 23.36 -7.65 -26.81
N HIS A 509 22.53 -7.16 -25.89
CA HIS A 509 23.01 -6.44 -24.71
C HIS A 509 23.91 -7.30 -23.83
N ARG A 510 23.54 -8.58 -23.60
CA ARG A 510 24.38 -9.53 -22.87
C ARG A 510 25.71 -9.79 -23.59
N GLU A 511 25.70 -9.89 -24.92
CA GLU A 511 26.92 -10.01 -25.72
C GLU A 511 27.80 -8.74 -25.64
N CYS A 512 27.20 -7.54 -25.67
CA CYS A 512 27.90 -6.26 -25.48
C CYS A 512 28.67 -6.24 -24.17
N ILE A 513 28.02 -6.57 -23.04
CA ILE A 513 28.67 -6.62 -21.72
C ILE A 513 29.85 -7.60 -21.73
N MET A 514 29.67 -8.78 -22.33
CA MET A 514 30.74 -9.78 -22.41
C MET A 514 31.95 -9.26 -23.21
N ILE A 515 31.72 -8.59 -24.35
CA ILE A 515 32.82 -8.04 -25.16
C ILE A 515 33.46 -6.84 -24.47
N MET A 516 32.69 -5.98 -23.83
CA MET A 516 33.22 -4.84 -23.09
C MET A 516 34.15 -5.31 -21.96
N ASN A 517 33.76 -6.35 -21.22
CA ASN A 517 34.62 -6.99 -20.22
C ASN A 517 35.88 -7.60 -20.84
N LYS A 518 35.79 -8.25 -22.01
CA LYS A 518 36.96 -8.76 -22.74
C LYS A 518 37.92 -7.64 -23.14
N VAL A 519 37.39 -6.54 -23.67
CA VAL A 519 38.18 -5.36 -24.07
C VAL A 519 38.85 -4.73 -22.87
N GLN A 520 38.13 -4.54 -21.77
CA GLN A 520 38.70 -4.03 -20.51
C GLN A 520 39.83 -4.94 -20.01
N ASN A 521 39.63 -6.26 -19.95
CA ASN A 521 40.68 -7.19 -19.51
C ASN A 521 41.93 -7.10 -20.40
N TRP A 522 41.77 -7.01 -21.72
CA TRP A 522 42.91 -6.83 -22.63
C TRP A 522 43.67 -5.52 -22.38
N LEU A 523 42.96 -4.45 -22.04
CA LEU A 523 43.57 -3.15 -21.71
C LEU A 523 44.27 -3.18 -20.35
N PHE A 524 43.68 -3.81 -19.33
CA PHE A 524 44.27 -3.94 -17.99
C PHE A 524 45.52 -4.82 -17.96
N GLU A 525 45.56 -5.89 -18.74
CA GLU A 525 46.75 -6.76 -18.89
C GLU A 525 47.90 -6.10 -19.67
N GLY A 526 47.75 -4.83 -20.10
CA GLY A 526 48.75 -4.12 -20.90
C GLY A 526 48.95 -4.71 -22.31
N GLN A 527 48.07 -5.62 -22.74
CA GLN A 527 48.14 -6.23 -24.07
C GLN A 527 47.67 -5.21 -25.12
N ALA A 528 48.55 -4.87 -26.06
CA ALA A 528 48.11 -4.11 -27.22
C ALA A 528 47.10 -4.95 -28.03
N LEU A 529 45.86 -4.46 -28.18
CA LEU A 529 44.84 -5.11 -29.03
C LEU A 529 45.42 -5.41 -30.42
N SER A 530 45.64 -6.68 -30.75
CA SER A 530 46.19 -7.07 -32.06
C SER A 530 45.24 -6.66 -33.18
N SER A 531 45.76 -6.51 -34.41
CA SER A 531 44.92 -6.23 -35.59
C SER A 531 43.84 -7.30 -35.81
N ALA A 532 44.12 -8.56 -35.43
CA ALA A 532 43.14 -9.64 -35.46
C ALA A 532 41.99 -9.42 -34.45
N LYS A 533 42.30 -9.04 -33.20
CA LYS A 533 41.29 -8.73 -32.16
C LYS A 533 40.42 -7.53 -32.53
N ILE A 534 41.02 -6.48 -33.11
CA ILE A 534 40.28 -5.29 -33.58
C ILE A 534 39.32 -5.66 -34.72
N ARG A 535 39.80 -6.47 -35.68
CA ARG A 535 38.96 -6.96 -36.78
C ARG A 535 37.80 -7.83 -36.28
N GLU A 536 38.05 -8.67 -35.28
CA GLU A 536 37.02 -9.48 -34.63
C GLU A 536 35.92 -8.61 -34.00
N ILE A 537 36.29 -7.60 -33.20
CA ILE A 537 35.35 -6.66 -32.59
C ILE A 537 34.56 -5.90 -33.67
N ASN A 538 35.23 -5.37 -34.70
CA ASN A 538 34.56 -4.61 -35.77
C ASN A 538 33.59 -5.47 -36.59
N ASN A 539 33.96 -6.72 -36.90
CA ASN A 539 33.06 -7.66 -37.56
C ASN A 539 31.84 -7.95 -36.67
N TRP A 540 32.06 -8.19 -35.39
CA TRP A 540 30.97 -8.42 -34.44
C TRP A 540 30.05 -7.20 -34.29
N LEU A 541 30.59 -5.98 -34.21
CA LEU A 541 29.81 -4.72 -34.16
C LEU A 541 28.95 -4.56 -35.43
N THR A 542 29.53 -4.82 -36.60
CA THR A 542 28.82 -4.71 -37.89
C THR A 542 27.68 -5.72 -37.99
N LEU A 543 27.93 -6.98 -37.59
CA LEU A 543 26.91 -8.03 -37.56
C LEU A 543 25.76 -7.66 -36.62
N ASN A 544 26.06 -7.20 -35.40
CA ASN A 544 25.03 -6.84 -34.43
C ASN A 544 24.26 -5.58 -34.80
N LYS A 545 24.91 -4.53 -35.33
CA LYS A 545 24.20 -3.37 -35.92
C LYS A 545 23.21 -3.79 -37.01
N THR A 546 23.61 -4.74 -37.86
CA THR A 546 22.74 -5.30 -38.90
C THR A 546 21.60 -6.12 -38.29
N LYS A 547 21.88 -6.96 -37.29
CA LYS A 547 20.86 -7.75 -36.56
C LYS A 547 19.82 -6.85 -35.89
N ILE A 548 20.24 -5.76 -35.23
CA ILE A 548 19.35 -4.76 -34.62
C ILE A 548 18.43 -4.14 -35.68
N ARG A 549 19.01 -3.59 -36.76
CA ARG A 549 18.25 -2.94 -37.83
C ARG A 549 17.28 -3.91 -38.51
N HIS A 550 17.73 -5.14 -38.79
CA HIS A 550 16.89 -6.17 -39.37
C HIS A 550 15.73 -6.54 -38.44
N THR A 551 15.99 -6.67 -37.14
CA THR A 551 14.95 -6.95 -36.14
C THR A 551 13.92 -5.82 -36.08
N ILE A 552 14.35 -4.56 -36.08
CA ILE A 552 13.44 -3.40 -36.10
C ILE A 552 12.56 -3.42 -37.35
N LEU A 553 13.14 -3.59 -38.54
CA LEU A 553 12.40 -3.58 -39.80
C LEU A 553 11.40 -4.74 -39.89
N THR A 554 11.80 -5.94 -39.48
CA THR A 554 10.93 -7.14 -39.54
C THR A 554 9.84 -7.15 -38.48
N THR A 555 9.97 -6.37 -37.41
CA THR A 555 8.98 -6.26 -36.33
C THR A 555 8.23 -4.92 -36.35
N MET A 556 8.39 -4.10 -37.39
CA MET A 556 7.77 -2.79 -37.50
C MET A 556 6.24 -2.89 -37.54
N PHE A 557 5.58 -1.93 -36.89
CA PHE A 557 4.13 -1.84 -36.91
C PHE A 557 3.64 -1.42 -38.30
N SER A 558 2.57 -2.04 -38.78
CA SER A 558 2.07 -1.85 -40.15
C SER A 558 0.54 -1.81 -40.24
N SER A 559 -0.16 -1.86 -39.11
CA SER A 559 -1.62 -1.76 -39.08
C SER A 559 -2.06 -0.31 -38.89
N ASN A 560 -3.27 0.03 -39.34
CA ASN A 560 -3.91 1.33 -39.08
C ASN A 560 -4.89 1.26 -37.88
N ASP A 561 -4.92 0.15 -37.16
CA ASP A 561 -5.76 -0.03 -35.97
C ASP A 561 -5.18 0.73 -34.76
N TYR A 562 -5.93 1.73 -34.30
CA TYR A 562 -5.58 2.56 -33.15
C TYR A 562 -5.39 1.75 -31.86
N TYR A 563 -6.26 0.78 -31.55
CA TYR A 563 -6.18 0.04 -30.29
C TYR A 563 -5.03 -0.96 -30.29
N LEU A 564 -4.75 -1.56 -31.45
CA LEU A 564 -3.57 -2.41 -31.62
C LEU A 564 -2.26 -1.61 -31.51
N GLN A 565 -2.25 -0.36 -32.01
CA GLN A 565 -1.12 0.53 -31.85
C GLN A 565 -0.93 0.93 -30.38
N LEU A 566 -2.01 1.33 -29.69
CA LEU A 566 -1.99 1.67 -28.27
C LEU A 566 -1.49 0.50 -27.42
N PHE A 567 -1.97 -0.72 -27.71
CA PHE A 567 -1.49 -1.95 -27.10
C PHE A 567 0.03 -2.13 -27.25
N ARG A 568 0.54 -1.99 -28.48
CA ARG A 568 1.97 -2.10 -28.77
C ARG A 568 2.78 -1.05 -28.01
N ASP A 569 2.40 0.21 -28.12
CA ASP A 569 3.14 1.34 -27.54
C ASP A 569 3.20 1.21 -26.01
N THR A 570 2.11 0.74 -25.39
CA THR A 570 2.04 0.51 -23.94
C THR A 570 2.98 -0.62 -23.51
N ILE A 571 3.04 -1.74 -24.26
CA ILE A 571 4.01 -2.81 -23.99
C ILE A 571 5.44 -2.33 -24.18
N GLU A 572 5.75 -1.63 -25.29
CA GLU A 572 7.11 -1.13 -25.56
C GLU A 572 7.57 -0.18 -24.46
N LYS A 573 6.67 0.65 -23.92
CA LYS A 573 6.92 1.51 -22.76
C LYS A 573 7.13 0.69 -21.47
N ARG A 574 6.20 -0.19 -21.12
CA ARG A 574 6.22 -0.97 -19.86
C ARG A 574 7.43 -1.89 -19.76
N TRP A 575 7.85 -2.49 -20.88
CA TRP A 575 9.02 -3.36 -20.94
C TRP A 575 10.32 -2.60 -21.25
N ALA A 576 10.26 -1.26 -21.31
CA ALA A 576 11.40 -0.38 -21.55
C ALA A 576 12.20 -0.74 -22.82
N ILE A 577 11.53 -1.22 -23.87
CA ILE A 577 12.19 -1.69 -25.10
C ILE A 577 12.96 -0.55 -25.78
N GLN A 578 12.40 0.67 -25.78
CA GLN A 578 13.06 1.82 -26.37
C GLN A 578 14.28 2.28 -25.57
N THR A 579 14.19 2.23 -24.23
CA THR A 579 15.34 2.52 -23.35
C THR A 579 16.46 1.51 -23.57
N GLN A 580 16.14 0.22 -23.59
CA GLN A 580 17.11 -0.84 -23.91
C GLN A 580 17.76 -0.64 -25.27
N LEU A 581 17.00 -0.20 -26.28
CA LEU A 581 17.55 0.08 -27.61
C LEU A 581 18.53 1.27 -27.59
N ASN A 582 18.19 2.35 -26.89
CA ASN A 582 19.05 3.52 -26.76
C ASN A 582 20.36 3.17 -26.03
N GLU A 583 20.26 2.50 -24.87
CA GLU A 583 21.42 2.03 -24.11
C GLU A 583 22.32 1.11 -24.94
N LEU A 584 21.72 0.25 -25.76
CA LEU A 584 22.46 -0.62 -26.67
C LEU A 584 23.20 0.16 -27.75
N TYR A 585 22.58 1.19 -28.34
CA TYR A 585 23.27 2.08 -29.29
C TYR A 585 24.41 2.84 -28.63
N ASP A 586 24.22 3.36 -27.42
CA ASP A 586 25.24 4.06 -26.66
C ASP A 586 26.42 3.14 -26.35
N THR A 587 26.15 1.93 -25.83
CA THR A 587 27.18 0.93 -25.53
C THR A 587 27.96 0.52 -26.78
N VAL A 588 27.27 0.32 -27.91
CA VAL A 588 27.90 -0.01 -29.19
C VAL A 588 28.77 1.15 -29.69
N SER A 589 28.32 2.40 -29.53
CA SER A 589 29.06 3.62 -29.87
C SER A 589 30.32 3.78 -29.01
N GLU A 590 30.23 3.52 -27.70
CA GLU A 590 31.37 3.54 -26.80
C GLU A 590 32.42 2.50 -27.18
N LEU A 591 32.00 1.27 -27.50
CA LEU A 591 32.91 0.23 -27.99
C LEU A 591 33.61 0.65 -29.29
N GLU A 592 32.89 1.29 -30.21
CA GLU A 592 33.48 1.83 -31.44
C GLU A 592 34.53 2.90 -31.14
N GLN A 593 34.22 3.85 -30.25
CA GLN A 593 35.17 4.89 -29.85
C GLN A 593 36.41 4.30 -29.15
N MET A 594 36.25 3.27 -28.31
CA MET A 594 37.39 2.59 -27.68
C MET A 594 38.30 1.93 -28.73
N VAL A 595 37.72 1.26 -29.72
CA VAL A 595 38.47 0.65 -30.83
C VAL A 595 39.16 1.73 -31.66
N GLU A 596 38.44 2.80 -32.02
CA GLU A 596 38.97 3.90 -32.82
C GLU A 596 40.14 4.60 -32.11
N ASN A 597 39.97 4.96 -30.84
CA ASN A 597 41.02 5.57 -30.02
C ASN A 597 42.27 4.69 -29.95
N HIS A 598 42.11 3.38 -29.81
CA HIS A 598 43.26 2.47 -29.79
C HIS A 598 43.93 2.33 -31.16
N THR A 599 43.17 2.32 -32.25
CA THR A 599 43.73 2.36 -33.61
C THR A 599 44.48 3.67 -33.86
N ASN A 600 43.94 4.81 -33.43
CA ASN A 600 44.58 6.11 -33.54
C ASN A 600 45.88 6.18 -32.72
N MET A 601 45.89 5.63 -31.51
CA MET A 601 47.13 5.51 -30.71
C MET A 601 48.18 4.66 -31.42
N LYS A 602 47.80 3.55 -32.07
CA LYS A 602 48.73 2.73 -32.85
C LYS A 602 49.26 3.45 -34.09
N SER A 603 48.38 4.10 -34.86
CA SER A 603 48.76 4.90 -36.02
C SER A 603 49.70 6.03 -35.62
N ASN A 604 49.41 6.74 -34.54
CA ASN A 604 50.28 7.79 -34.00
C ASN A 604 51.64 7.23 -33.55
N ARG A 605 51.68 6.08 -32.87
CA ARG A 605 52.95 5.42 -32.53
C ARG A 605 53.76 5.02 -33.77
N LEU A 606 53.09 4.53 -34.82
CA LEU A 606 53.74 4.14 -36.06
C LEU A 606 54.26 5.35 -36.84
N ILE A 607 53.48 6.44 -36.91
CA ILE A 607 53.92 7.72 -37.46
C ILE A 607 55.14 8.21 -36.70
N VAL A 608 55.10 8.24 -35.37
CA VAL A 608 56.24 8.64 -34.52
C VAL A 608 57.46 7.73 -34.77
N LEU A 609 57.27 6.42 -34.94
CA LEU A 609 58.36 5.50 -35.25
C LEU A 609 58.96 5.78 -36.65
N ILE A 610 58.13 6.00 -37.67
CA ILE A 610 58.59 6.41 -39.00
C ILE A 610 59.31 7.76 -38.93
N THR A 611 58.81 8.72 -38.17
CA THR A 611 59.44 10.04 -38.02
C THR A 611 60.78 9.95 -37.26
N ILE A 612 60.86 9.17 -36.19
CA ILE A 612 62.08 9.04 -35.38
C ILE A 612 63.14 8.21 -36.10
N PHE A 613 62.75 7.08 -36.71
CA PHE A 613 63.70 6.10 -37.25
C PHE A 613 63.74 6.10 -38.77
N GLY A 614 62.59 6.16 -39.44
CA GLY A 614 62.49 6.09 -40.90
C GLY A 614 63.03 7.34 -41.59
N PHE A 615 62.65 8.53 -41.12
CA PHE A 615 63.05 9.79 -41.75
C PHE A 615 64.56 10.04 -41.69
N PRO A 616 65.26 9.88 -40.55
CA PRO A 616 66.72 10.01 -40.52
C PRO A 616 67.41 8.99 -41.42
N VAL A 617 67.01 7.72 -41.36
CA VAL A 617 67.61 6.65 -42.16
C VAL A 617 67.43 6.93 -43.66
N MET A 618 66.25 7.37 -44.10
CA MET A 618 66.00 7.71 -45.51
C MET A 618 66.78 8.96 -45.94
N LEU A 619 66.78 10.02 -45.13
CA LEU A 619 67.49 11.27 -45.40
C LEU A 619 69.00 11.05 -45.52
N PHE A 620 69.57 10.28 -44.59
CA PHE A 620 70.99 9.93 -44.66
C PHE A 620 71.28 8.91 -45.76
N SER A 621 70.35 8.01 -46.11
CA SER A 621 70.56 7.07 -47.23
C SER A 621 70.68 7.84 -48.54
N SER A 622 69.82 8.85 -48.74
CA SER A 622 69.89 9.76 -49.89
C SER A 622 71.18 10.58 -49.93
N LEU A 623 71.61 11.14 -48.79
CA LEU A 623 72.83 11.94 -48.70
C LEU A 623 74.08 11.10 -48.92
N PHE A 624 74.11 9.88 -48.38
CA PHE A 624 75.25 9.00 -48.51
C PHE A 624 75.32 8.27 -49.84
N GLN A 625 74.21 8.13 -50.59
CA GLN A 625 74.24 7.63 -51.96
C GLN A 625 75.23 8.43 -52.83
N MET A 626 75.28 9.75 -52.64
CA MET A 626 76.25 10.65 -53.29
C MET A 626 77.69 10.47 -52.77
N ILE A 627 77.86 10.13 -51.49
CA ILE A 627 79.17 9.93 -50.85
C ILE A 627 79.79 8.57 -51.21
N PHE A 628 78.97 7.54 -51.45
CA PHE A 628 79.44 6.22 -51.85
C PHE A 628 79.90 6.17 -53.32
N GLU A 629 79.44 7.10 -54.17
CA GLU A 629 79.85 7.18 -55.58
C GLU A 629 81.22 7.85 -55.79
N ASP A 630 81.58 8.91 -55.05
CA ASP A 630 82.74 9.78 -55.40
C ASP A 630 83.81 10.04 -54.30
N VAL A 631 83.87 9.28 -53.20
CA VAL A 631 84.91 9.50 -52.17
C VAL A 631 86.14 8.59 -52.33
N PRO A 632 87.38 9.14 -52.34
CA PRO A 632 88.61 8.36 -52.40
C PRO A 632 88.98 7.87 -50.99
N SER A 633 88.37 6.78 -50.53
CA SER A 633 88.82 6.05 -49.34
C SER A 633 88.98 4.56 -49.66
N PRO A 634 89.75 3.79 -48.85
CA PRO A 634 90.05 2.40 -49.14
C PRO A 634 88.77 1.55 -49.10
N LYS A 635 88.29 1.13 -50.29
CA LYS A 635 87.21 0.16 -50.46
C LYS A 635 87.75 -1.23 -50.13
N TRP A 636 87.23 -1.89 -49.10
CA TRP A 636 87.55 -3.29 -48.77
C TRP A 636 86.27 -4.12 -48.87
N LEU A 637 86.26 -5.14 -49.74
CA LEU A 637 85.08 -5.95 -50.10
C LEU A 637 83.91 -5.15 -50.72
N GLY A 638 84.21 -4.12 -51.53
CA GLY A 638 83.19 -3.35 -52.27
C GLY A 638 82.30 -2.43 -51.42
N VAL A 639 82.48 -2.42 -50.09
CA VAL A 639 81.76 -1.55 -49.16
C VAL A 639 82.70 -0.46 -48.63
N HIS A 640 82.25 0.79 -48.66
CA HIS A 640 83.00 1.92 -48.10
C HIS A 640 82.73 1.98 -46.58
N TRP A 641 83.49 1.22 -45.80
CA TRP A 641 83.28 1.04 -44.36
C TRP A 641 83.22 2.36 -43.58
N VAL A 642 84.02 3.36 -43.95
CA VAL A 642 83.98 4.70 -43.33
C VAL A 642 82.65 5.41 -43.62
N GLY A 643 82.12 5.27 -44.84
CA GLY A 643 80.83 5.83 -45.23
C GLY A 643 79.68 5.11 -44.52
N LEU A 644 79.79 3.79 -44.36
CA LEU A 644 78.82 2.97 -43.63
C LEU A 644 78.82 3.31 -42.13
N PHE A 645 79.98 3.43 -41.50
CA PHE A 645 80.09 3.83 -40.09
C PHE A 645 79.60 5.26 -39.84
N MET A 646 79.89 6.20 -40.75
CA MET A 646 79.37 7.56 -40.69
C MET A 646 77.85 7.62 -40.90
N PHE A 647 77.32 6.85 -41.86
CA PHE A 647 75.88 6.73 -42.09
C PHE A 647 75.17 6.16 -40.86
N ILE A 648 75.67 5.06 -40.30
CA ILE A 648 75.10 4.43 -39.09
C ILE A 648 75.24 5.38 -37.89
N GLY A 649 76.41 5.98 -37.70
CA GLY A 649 76.70 6.91 -36.60
C GLY A 649 75.82 8.16 -36.63
N LEU A 650 75.72 8.83 -37.77
CA LEU A 650 74.89 10.03 -37.93
C LEU A 650 73.40 9.71 -37.86
N SER A 651 72.96 8.58 -38.42
CA SER A 651 71.58 8.12 -38.28
C SER A 651 71.24 7.84 -36.82
N LEU A 652 72.11 7.16 -36.06
CA LEU A 652 71.91 6.89 -34.63
C LEU A 652 71.95 8.17 -33.79
N ILE A 653 72.85 9.13 -34.08
CA ILE A 653 72.90 10.43 -33.40
C ILE A 653 71.64 11.24 -33.70
N SER A 654 71.16 11.24 -34.94
CA SER A 654 69.94 11.93 -35.34
C SER A 654 68.70 11.30 -34.69
N ILE A 655 68.59 9.96 -34.71
CA ILE A 655 67.56 9.20 -33.97
C ILE A 655 67.61 9.57 -32.48
N TRP A 656 68.79 9.61 -31.87
CA TRP A 656 68.95 9.97 -30.47
C TRP A 656 68.56 11.43 -30.18
N ALA A 657 68.95 12.37 -31.05
CA ALA A 657 68.60 13.78 -30.93
C ALA A 657 67.09 14.01 -31.07
N ILE A 658 66.43 13.38 -32.05
CA ILE A 658 64.98 13.46 -32.26
C ILE A 658 64.24 12.81 -31.09
N ASN A 659 64.67 11.64 -30.64
CA ASN A 659 64.08 10.95 -29.48
C ASN A 659 64.24 11.77 -28.19
N ARG A 660 65.39 12.43 -28.00
CA ARG A 660 65.61 13.33 -26.86
C ARG A 660 64.76 14.60 -26.96
N TYR A 661 64.61 15.18 -28.15
CA TYR A 661 63.78 16.36 -28.38
C TYR A 661 62.29 16.07 -28.12
N LEU A 662 61.78 14.94 -28.63
CA LEU A 662 60.39 14.52 -28.39
C LEU A 662 60.11 14.16 -26.93
N ASN A 663 61.06 13.52 -26.22
CA ASN A 663 60.92 13.22 -24.79
C ASN A 663 61.04 14.45 -23.88
N VAL A 664 61.72 15.51 -24.32
CA VAL A 664 61.79 16.79 -23.61
C VAL A 664 60.51 17.61 -23.82
N SER A 665 59.91 17.54 -25.01
CA SER A 665 58.61 18.14 -25.33
C SER A 665 57.45 17.50 -24.56
N THR A 666 57.37 16.17 -24.47
CA THR A 666 56.31 15.50 -23.69
C THR A 666 56.43 15.73 -22.18
N LYS A 667 57.66 15.86 -21.65
CA LYS A 667 57.89 16.27 -20.25
C LYS A 667 57.52 17.72 -19.96
N SER A 668 57.57 18.62 -20.94
CA SER A 668 57.13 20.02 -20.76
C SER A 668 55.60 20.13 -20.76
N GLU A 669 54.90 19.36 -21.60
CA GLU A 669 53.43 19.26 -21.60
C GLU A 669 52.88 18.62 -20.30
N HIS A 670 53.48 17.53 -19.81
CA HIS A 670 53.07 16.97 -18.50
C HIS A 670 53.35 17.91 -17.32
N LYS A 671 54.41 18.73 -17.37
CA LYS A 671 54.64 19.78 -16.37
C LYS A 671 53.61 20.93 -16.48
N ALA A 672 53.14 21.25 -17.69
CA ALA A 672 52.12 22.27 -17.91
C ALA A 672 50.72 21.80 -17.46
N ILE A 673 50.34 20.55 -17.76
CA ILE A 673 49.08 19.93 -17.32
C ILE A 673 49.05 19.74 -15.80
N LYS A 674 50.17 19.32 -15.17
CA LYS A 674 50.27 19.23 -13.71
C LYS A 674 50.17 20.62 -13.03
N LYS A 675 50.76 21.66 -13.63
CA LYS A 675 50.59 23.06 -13.17
C LYS A 675 49.17 23.61 -13.34
N ALA A 676 48.41 23.13 -14.31
CA ALA A 676 47.01 23.50 -14.50
C ALA A 676 46.10 22.79 -13.50
N ARG A 677 46.41 21.53 -13.16
CA ARG A 677 45.67 20.72 -12.18
C ARG A 677 45.95 21.09 -10.72
N ASP A 678 47.15 21.59 -10.41
CA ASP A 678 47.47 22.16 -9.09
C ASP A 678 46.95 23.62 -8.91
N ARG A 679 46.27 24.17 -9.93
CA ARG A 679 45.65 25.51 -9.94
C ARG A 679 44.11 25.48 -10.07
N SER A 680 43.53 24.30 -10.26
CA SER A 680 42.09 24.00 -10.15
C SER A 680 41.82 23.28 -8.84
#